data_AF-A0A959CH28-F1
#
_entry.id   AF-A0A959CH28-F1
#
_cell.length_a   1.000
_cell.length_b   1.000
_cell.length_c   1.000
_cell.angle_alpha   90.00
_cell.angle_beta   90.00
_cell.angle_gamma   90.00
#
_symmetry.space_group_name_H-M   'P 1'
#
loop_
_entity.id
_entity.type
_entity.pdbx_description
1 polymer ?
#
loop_
_entity_poly.entity_id
_entity_poly.type
_entity_poly.pdbx_seq_one_letter_code
_entity_poly.pdbx_strand_id
1 'polypeptide(L)'
;MSKRSGISKAIQGLTTLGAFVETELNALEKQYGPFAREAGERVLESLLSEEGTPLITTEGELSKELAARGTKASAVSQAIESFLQTGMIARPRPGTLRLGNNTLAAALEQRFRDQRTLRREALALIRDKYRQNDLLTEKELNRVEPVRPHLNLTTEEDNFLRRSERAVKRRKWALWMVIASVILTLLWLSWNWYNESTVANREKARADEKAEEALISAEAAHALRMKAIGLADSLRVEKDTSEVRRLRAELSEAEARLQAFRARQAARLAEKQEAIARRLADTLSMQLDTVSKYRALAEADRQAAVDSAASAEKARRQAEALALILKSRNIALSVPQLAKDSVERKAILAYQAYAINRDNDQGDVYNSDVYKALCHALEALQEERGFLTTDKYPNVHDGAVAGIIEGGDELYFSAGTDGKIYSFGKGFAPRSKLYYPLGYFPEVVQKMTKSADTRWVMVCPRFGQLYLYQAHTLLEVMAAAITPSSEQIELDKRGYDQKCEYGSRWGATDAVFISEPDAFLVVGHAGNVLKQPVGKPGARAEKLFKEDHPFRSITLDGNTLYLLDQDGRLMAGLMNQIPASVKNLRHLGSGYAALAAKGGFFAGGKQSGEVVLAAGIGSASPDDFLAVAHSNQWHQAAVMSAQFSPDGRWLATISRDGVLRLTDVPRYFREAATYQPILLDMKDSYVTAICFSSDNQKLLAGTKEGSIRNFYLNPEHYARQICELLHLKGEKVDWQTPWRKDFQEKSEPKKCY
;
A
#
# COMPACT_ATOMS: atom_id res chain seq x y z
N MET A 1 -16.30 3.59 11.88
CA MET A 1 -15.32 3.37 10.79
C MET A 1 -14.23 2.34 11.09
N SER A 2 -13.95 1.96 12.35
CA SER A 2 -12.89 0.98 12.69
C SER A 2 -13.16 -0.47 12.26
N LYS A 3 -14.43 -0.89 12.07
CA LYS A 3 -14.74 -2.23 11.55
C LYS A 3 -14.38 -2.42 10.06
N ARG A 4 -14.32 -1.35 9.25
CA ARG A 4 -13.99 -1.46 7.81
C ARG A 4 -12.48 -1.61 7.54
N SER A 5 -11.59 -1.07 8.38
CA SER A 5 -10.14 -1.20 8.19
C SER A 5 -9.60 -2.57 8.58
N GLY A 6 -10.18 -3.21 9.61
CA GLY A 6 -9.88 -4.60 9.97
C GLY A 6 -10.31 -5.58 8.88
N ILE A 7 -11.48 -5.35 8.27
CA ILE A 7 -11.97 -6.14 7.14
C ILE A 7 -11.06 -5.94 5.91
N SER A 8 -10.60 -4.72 5.62
CA SER A 8 -9.68 -4.45 4.50
C SER A 8 -8.30 -5.10 4.66
N LYS A 9 -7.70 -5.08 5.86
CA LYS A 9 -6.42 -5.77 6.14
C LYS A 9 -6.57 -7.29 6.14
N ALA A 10 -7.68 -7.82 6.66
CA ALA A 10 -8.01 -9.24 6.57
C ALA A 10 -8.20 -9.67 5.12
N ILE A 11 -8.93 -8.88 4.31
CA ILE A 11 -9.11 -9.12 2.87
C ILE A 11 -7.77 -9.07 2.12
N GLN A 12 -6.89 -8.10 2.42
CA GLN A 12 -5.54 -8.04 1.82
C GLN A 12 -4.71 -9.28 2.18
N GLY A 13 -4.69 -9.69 3.46
CA GLY A 13 -4.01 -10.91 3.90
C GLY A 13 -4.56 -12.19 3.24
N LEU A 14 -5.88 -12.27 3.10
CA LEU A 14 -6.57 -13.38 2.41
C LEU A 14 -6.25 -13.39 0.90
N THR A 15 -6.16 -12.23 0.25
CA THR A 15 -5.77 -12.14 -1.17
C THR A 15 -4.31 -12.54 -1.41
N THR A 16 -3.39 -12.18 -0.51
CA THR A 16 -1.99 -12.59 -0.59
C THR A 16 -1.80 -14.08 -0.33
N LEU A 17 -2.57 -14.67 0.61
CA LEU A 17 -2.55 -16.11 0.83
C LEU A 17 -3.21 -16.89 -0.31
N GLY A 18 -4.28 -16.35 -0.92
CA GLY A 18 -4.89 -16.95 -2.11
C GLY A 18 -3.93 -17.03 -3.30
N ALA A 19 -3.14 -15.97 -3.51
CA ALA A 19 -2.08 -15.96 -4.52
C ALA A 19 -0.94 -16.94 -4.20
N PHE A 20 -0.59 -17.10 -2.91
CA PHE A 20 0.37 -18.11 -2.47
C PHE A 20 -0.12 -19.53 -2.76
N VAL A 21 -1.38 -19.86 -2.43
CA VAL A 21 -1.98 -21.16 -2.73
C VAL A 21 -1.97 -21.45 -4.23
N GLU A 22 -2.30 -20.47 -5.07
CA GLU A 22 -2.20 -20.61 -6.53
C GLU A 22 -0.78 -20.86 -7.02
N THR A 23 0.19 -20.14 -6.47
CA THR A 23 1.60 -20.26 -6.88
C THR A 23 2.11 -21.68 -6.63
N GLU A 24 1.77 -22.26 -5.49
CA GLU A 24 2.19 -23.61 -5.12
C GLU A 24 1.42 -24.70 -5.87
N LEU A 25 0.12 -24.52 -6.13
CA LEU A 25 -0.63 -25.43 -7.00
C LEU A 25 -0.12 -25.42 -8.44
N ASN A 26 0.27 -24.25 -8.97
CA ASN A 26 0.92 -24.11 -10.27
C ASN A 26 2.32 -24.75 -10.28
N ALA A 27 3.08 -24.64 -9.18
CA ALA A 27 4.38 -25.30 -9.05
C ALA A 27 4.23 -26.83 -9.05
N LEU A 28 3.24 -27.34 -8.31
CA LEU A 28 2.88 -28.76 -8.26
C LEU A 28 2.45 -29.29 -9.64
N GLU A 29 1.64 -28.52 -10.37
CA GLU A 29 1.24 -28.83 -11.75
C GLU A 29 2.44 -28.89 -12.69
N LYS A 30 3.34 -27.91 -12.61
CA LYS A 30 4.53 -27.84 -13.46
C LYS A 30 5.50 -29.00 -13.20
N GLN A 31 5.56 -29.48 -11.96
CA GLN A 31 6.51 -30.52 -11.55
C GLN A 31 5.97 -31.94 -11.80
N TYR A 32 4.68 -32.19 -11.56
CA TYR A 32 4.10 -33.54 -11.57
C TYR A 32 2.89 -33.70 -12.50
N GLY A 33 2.47 -32.63 -13.18
CA GLY A 33 1.38 -32.63 -14.15
C GLY A 33 0.00 -32.25 -13.57
N PRO A 34 -1.02 -32.15 -14.42
CA PRO A 34 -2.35 -31.63 -14.04
C PRO A 34 -3.06 -32.49 -12.98
N PHE A 35 -2.82 -33.79 -12.96
CA PHE A 35 -3.38 -34.69 -11.94
C PHE A 35 -2.82 -34.44 -10.54
N ALA A 36 -1.60 -33.91 -10.43
CA ALA A 36 -1.00 -33.57 -9.15
C ALA A 36 -1.59 -32.27 -8.59
N ARG A 37 -1.87 -31.28 -9.45
CA ARG A 37 -2.61 -30.07 -9.07
C ARG A 37 -3.97 -30.43 -8.48
N GLU A 38 -4.73 -31.26 -9.19
CA GLU A 38 -6.06 -31.69 -8.75
C GLU A 38 -5.99 -32.46 -7.42
N ALA A 39 -4.98 -33.33 -7.25
CA ALA A 39 -4.75 -34.00 -5.98
C ALA A 39 -4.39 -33.02 -4.87
N GLY A 40 -3.58 -32.00 -5.16
CA GLY A 40 -3.20 -30.96 -4.20
C GLY A 40 -4.40 -30.13 -3.72
N GLU A 41 -5.29 -29.72 -4.62
CA GLU A 41 -6.51 -29.01 -4.24
C GLU A 41 -7.40 -29.87 -3.32
N ARG A 42 -7.54 -31.16 -3.64
CA ARG A 42 -8.33 -32.10 -2.83
C ARG A 42 -7.71 -32.37 -1.45
N VAL A 43 -6.39 -32.45 -1.38
CA VAL A 43 -5.65 -32.58 -0.09
C VAL A 43 -5.91 -31.36 0.80
N LEU A 44 -5.81 -30.15 0.25
CA LEU A 44 -6.07 -28.92 1.01
C LEU A 44 -7.55 -28.80 1.43
N GLU A 45 -8.49 -29.23 0.57
CA GLU A 45 -9.92 -29.25 0.88
C GLU A 45 -10.27 -30.25 2.01
N SER A 46 -9.70 -31.46 1.99
CA SER A 46 -9.95 -32.51 2.99
C SER A 46 -9.31 -32.21 4.36
N LEU A 47 -8.34 -31.31 4.43
CA LEU A 47 -7.76 -30.84 5.71
C LEU A 47 -8.58 -29.72 6.37
N LEU A 48 -9.77 -29.41 5.85
CA LEU A 48 -10.70 -28.42 6.40
C LEU A 48 -12.02 -29.07 6.80
N SER A 49 -12.54 -28.69 7.96
CA SER A 49 -13.90 -29.02 8.36
C SER A 49 -14.93 -28.29 7.50
N GLU A 50 -16.21 -28.67 7.63
CA GLU A 50 -17.31 -27.93 7.02
C GLU A 50 -17.40 -26.47 7.49
N GLU A 51 -16.89 -26.17 8.69
CA GLU A 51 -16.85 -24.84 9.30
C GLU A 51 -15.53 -24.09 9.06
N GLY A 52 -14.64 -24.62 8.20
CA GLY A 52 -13.37 -23.97 7.85
C GLY A 52 -12.25 -24.14 8.87
N THR A 53 -12.43 -24.99 9.88
CA THR A 53 -11.40 -25.28 10.89
C THR A 53 -10.43 -26.36 10.38
N PRO A 54 -9.11 -26.22 10.62
CA PRO A 54 -8.14 -27.25 10.23
C PRO A 54 -8.44 -28.59 10.92
N LEU A 55 -8.49 -29.66 10.15
CA LEU A 55 -8.61 -31.04 10.64
C LEU A 55 -7.22 -31.67 10.81
N ILE A 56 -7.15 -32.66 11.70
CA ILE A 56 -5.97 -33.52 11.87
C ILE A 56 -6.36 -34.90 11.37
N THR A 57 -5.63 -35.42 10.38
CA THR A 57 -5.85 -36.74 9.78
C THR A 57 -4.53 -37.48 9.60
N THR A 58 -4.56 -38.78 9.37
CA THR A 58 -3.39 -39.54 8.94
C THR A 58 -3.26 -39.55 7.40
N GLU A 59 -2.03 -39.70 6.89
CA GLU A 59 -1.77 -39.81 5.44
C GLU A 59 -2.51 -41.03 4.83
N GLY A 60 -2.62 -42.12 5.58
CA GLY A 60 -3.33 -43.33 5.16
C GLY A 60 -4.85 -43.16 5.06
N GLU A 61 -5.47 -42.46 6.00
CA GLU A 61 -6.91 -42.13 5.94
C GLU A 61 -7.23 -41.15 4.83
N LEU A 62 -6.40 -40.09 4.69
CA LEU A 62 -6.55 -39.09 3.65
C LEU A 62 -6.40 -39.71 2.25
N SER A 63 -5.43 -40.60 2.07
CA SER A 63 -5.22 -41.30 0.79
C SER A 63 -6.38 -42.25 0.46
N LYS A 64 -6.97 -42.93 1.46
CA LYS A 64 -8.16 -43.79 1.27
C LYS A 64 -9.39 -42.96 0.89
N GLU A 65 -9.62 -41.84 1.57
CA GLU A 65 -10.73 -40.94 1.27
C GLU A 65 -10.63 -40.36 -0.15
N LEU A 66 -9.44 -39.89 -0.53
CA LEU A 66 -9.21 -39.30 -1.85
C LEU A 66 -9.20 -40.34 -2.97
N ALA A 67 -8.78 -41.58 -2.69
CA ALA A 67 -8.90 -42.69 -3.63
C ALA A 67 -10.36 -43.07 -3.90
N ALA A 68 -11.24 -43.04 -2.88
CA ALA A 68 -12.68 -43.24 -3.07
C ALA A 68 -13.31 -42.16 -3.96
N ARG A 69 -12.70 -40.96 -4.01
CA ARG A 69 -13.08 -39.86 -4.91
C ARG A 69 -12.38 -39.91 -6.28
N GLY A 70 -11.67 -40.99 -6.61
CA GLY A 70 -10.99 -41.19 -7.89
C GLY A 70 -9.62 -40.51 -8.04
N THR A 71 -9.01 -40.07 -6.95
CA THR A 71 -7.67 -39.44 -6.97
C THR A 71 -6.59 -40.50 -6.93
N LYS A 72 -5.56 -40.41 -7.79
CA LYS A 72 -4.44 -41.36 -7.80
C LYS A 72 -3.61 -41.21 -6.52
N ALA A 73 -3.35 -42.32 -5.83
CA ALA A 73 -2.57 -42.34 -4.59
C ALA A 73 -1.17 -41.72 -4.75
N SER A 74 -0.51 -41.95 -5.90
CA SER A 74 0.81 -41.35 -6.18
C SER A 74 0.77 -39.82 -6.27
N ALA A 75 -0.31 -39.24 -6.79
CA ALA A 75 -0.49 -37.79 -6.88
C ALA A 75 -0.79 -37.16 -5.50
N VAL A 76 -1.49 -37.89 -4.63
CA VAL A 76 -1.76 -37.48 -3.25
C VAL A 76 -0.45 -37.42 -2.45
N SER A 77 0.40 -38.45 -2.54
CA SER A 77 1.70 -38.46 -1.87
C SER A 77 2.63 -37.34 -2.36
N GLN A 78 2.68 -37.09 -3.67
CA GLN A 78 3.45 -35.98 -4.27
C GLN A 78 2.98 -34.61 -3.78
N ALA A 79 1.66 -34.41 -3.68
CA ALA A 79 1.09 -33.18 -3.15
C ALA A 79 1.42 -32.96 -1.66
N ILE A 80 1.31 -34.01 -0.84
CA ILE A 80 1.62 -33.95 0.59
C ILE A 80 3.10 -33.63 0.81
N GLU A 81 3.99 -34.25 0.06
CA GLU A 81 5.44 -34.00 0.15
C GLU A 81 5.78 -32.56 -0.22
N SER A 82 5.24 -32.05 -1.33
CA SER A 82 5.43 -30.66 -1.76
C SER A 82 4.87 -29.65 -0.74
N PHE A 83 3.68 -29.91 -0.17
CA PHE A 83 3.07 -29.03 0.82
C PHE A 83 3.74 -29.08 2.20
N LEU A 84 4.41 -30.17 2.54
CA LEU A 84 5.27 -30.24 3.74
C LEU A 84 6.54 -29.41 3.57
N GLN A 85 7.14 -29.39 2.37
CA GLN A 85 8.32 -28.58 2.07
C GLN A 85 8.03 -27.07 2.08
N THR A 86 6.83 -26.68 1.64
CA THR A 86 6.40 -25.27 1.55
C THR A 86 5.73 -24.77 2.83
N GLY A 87 5.49 -25.64 3.80
CA GLY A 87 4.87 -25.31 5.09
C GLY A 87 3.35 -25.11 5.03
N MET A 88 2.69 -25.48 3.92
CA MET A 88 1.23 -25.50 3.83
C MET A 88 0.59 -26.57 4.71
N ILE A 89 1.28 -27.70 4.86
CA ILE A 89 0.90 -28.78 5.77
C ILE A 89 2.02 -28.94 6.79
N ALA A 90 1.64 -29.24 8.02
CA ALA A 90 2.54 -29.53 9.12
C ALA A 90 2.23 -30.91 9.71
N ARG A 91 3.23 -31.51 10.36
CA ARG A 91 3.09 -32.76 11.13
C ARG A 91 3.06 -32.43 12.63
N PRO A 92 1.86 -32.24 13.23
CA PRO A 92 1.77 -31.93 14.66
C PRO A 92 2.17 -33.12 15.56
N ARG A 93 2.00 -34.35 15.06
CA ARG A 93 2.50 -35.60 15.65
C ARG A 93 3.02 -36.54 14.56
N PRO A 94 3.93 -37.47 14.85
CA PRO A 94 4.37 -38.49 13.89
C PRO A 94 3.16 -39.21 13.26
N GLY A 95 3.10 -39.24 11.93
CA GLY A 95 2.01 -39.89 11.17
C GLY A 95 0.72 -39.08 10.99
N THR A 96 0.64 -37.84 11.51
CA THR A 96 -0.54 -36.96 11.35
C THR A 96 -0.22 -35.74 10.49
N LEU A 97 -1.23 -35.22 9.79
CA LEU A 97 -1.18 -34.07 8.89
C LEU A 97 -2.22 -33.04 9.34
N ARG A 98 -1.86 -31.76 9.30
CA ARG A 98 -2.74 -30.60 9.55
C ARG A 98 -2.28 -29.42 8.67
N LEU A 99 -3.18 -28.51 8.31
CA LEU A 99 -2.76 -27.23 7.70
C LEU A 99 -1.78 -26.47 8.61
N GLY A 100 -0.79 -25.82 8.00
CA GLY A 100 0.34 -25.19 8.69
C GLY A 100 -0.04 -24.03 9.61
N ASN A 101 -1.12 -23.29 9.31
CA ASN A 101 -1.65 -22.25 10.20
C ASN A 101 -3.16 -21.99 10.02
N ASN A 102 -3.77 -21.31 10.98
CA ASN A 102 -5.21 -20.99 10.96
C ASN A 102 -5.59 -19.91 9.94
N THR A 103 -4.64 -19.05 9.53
CA THR A 103 -4.86 -18.01 8.51
C THR A 103 -4.97 -18.60 7.10
N LEU A 104 -4.21 -19.66 6.80
CA LEU A 104 -4.29 -20.46 5.59
C LEU A 104 -5.61 -21.21 5.54
N ALA A 105 -6.07 -21.72 6.68
CA ALA A 105 -7.39 -22.33 6.76
C ALA A 105 -8.51 -21.34 6.41
N ALA A 106 -8.45 -20.10 6.92
CA ALA A 106 -9.41 -19.05 6.56
C ALA A 106 -9.35 -18.64 5.07
N ALA A 107 -8.15 -18.59 4.47
CA ALA A 107 -7.97 -18.29 3.05
C ALA A 107 -8.51 -19.40 2.15
N LEU A 108 -8.23 -20.66 2.49
CA LEU A 108 -8.77 -21.82 1.79
C LEU A 108 -10.29 -21.94 1.99
N GLU A 109 -10.80 -21.61 3.17
CA GLU A 109 -12.25 -21.56 3.43
C GLU A 109 -12.93 -20.57 2.49
N GLN A 110 -12.38 -19.35 2.35
CA GLN A 110 -12.91 -18.36 1.41
C GLN A 110 -12.88 -18.87 -0.05
N ARG A 111 -11.82 -19.58 -0.45
CA ARG A 111 -11.69 -20.17 -1.80
C ARG A 111 -12.72 -21.28 -2.06
N PHE A 112 -12.89 -22.19 -1.11
CA PHE A 112 -13.79 -23.33 -1.29
C PHE A 112 -15.25 -23.01 -0.95
N ARG A 113 -15.53 -21.83 -0.36
CA ARG A 113 -16.89 -21.40 0.02
C ARG A 113 -17.85 -21.45 -1.17
N ASP A 114 -17.48 -20.83 -2.29
CA ASP A 114 -18.34 -20.74 -3.47
C ASP A 114 -18.58 -22.12 -4.11
N GLN A 115 -17.57 -22.98 -4.11
CA GLN A 115 -17.72 -24.36 -4.60
C GLN A 115 -18.58 -25.21 -3.66
N ARG A 116 -18.47 -25.03 -2.33
CA ARG A 116 -19.29 -25.72 -1.33
C ARG A 116 -20.75 -25.25 -1.37
N THR A 117 -21.00 -23.95 -1.54
CA THR A 117 -22.36 -23.42 -1.72
C THR A 117 -22.99 -23.96 -3.01
N LEU A 118 -22.25 -23.93 -4.13
CA LEU A 118 -22.70 -24.51 -5.40
C LEU A 118 -23.00 -26.02 -5.28
N ARG A 119 -22.14 -26.81 -4.62
CA ARG A 119 -22.38 -28.24 -4.38
C ARG A 119 -23.62 -28.46 -3.50
N ARG A 120 -23.79 -27.68 -2.43
CA ARG A 120 -24.97 -27.76 -1.53
C ARG A 120 -26.26 -27.40 -2.27
N GLU A 121 -26.25 -26.32 -3.04
CA GLU A 121 -27.40 -25.87 -3.84
C GLU A 121 -27.74 -26.88 -4.94
N ALA A 122 -26.73 -27.42 -5.64
CA ALA A 122 -26.92 -28.46 -6.65
C ALA A 122 -27.49 -29.75 -6.04
N LEU A 123 -26.95 -30.21 -4.91
CA LEU A 123 -27.45 -31.40 -4.20
C LEU A 123 -28.88 -31.19 -3.69
N ALA A 124 -29.17 -30.01 -3.13
CA ALA A 124 -30.51 -29.64 -2.67
C ALA A 124 -31.50 -29.61 -3.83
N LEU A 125 -31.13 -29.02 -4.96
CA LEU A 125 -31.93 -28.98 -6.18
C LEU A 125 -32.22 -30.39 -6.73
N ILE A 126 -31.20 -31.26 -6.80
CA ILE A 126 -31.36 -32.65 -7.25
C ILE A 126 -32.32 -33.40 -6.33
N ARG A 127 -32.14 -33.27 -5.00
CA ARG A 127 -32.96 -33.99 -4.01
C ARG A 127 -34.39 -33.48 -3.96
N ASP A 128 -34.58 -32.18 -4.09
CA ASP A 128 -35.91 -31.58 -4.15
C ASP A 128 -36.66 -32.02 -5.41
N LYS A 129 -36.01 -31.95 -6.57
CA LYS A 129 -36.57 -32.44 -7.85
C LYS A 129 -36.80 -33.94 -7.86
N TYR A 130 -35.89 -34.73 -7.27
CA TYR A 130 -36.06 -36.18 -7.11
C TYR A 130 -37.27 -36.52 -6.22
N ARG A 131 -37.42 -35.82 -5.08
CA ARG A 131 -38.59 -35.99 -4.18
C ARG A 131 -39.91 -35.61 -4.84
N GLN A 132 -39.90 -34.56 -5.66
CA GLN A 132 -41.06 -34.10 -6.43
C GLN A 132 -41.29 -34.95 -7.69
N ASN A 133 -40.40 -35.89 -8.01
CA ASN A 133 -40.38 -36.69 -9.23
C ASN A 133 -40.46 -35.84 -10.52
N ASP A 134 -39.87 -34.64 -10.49
CA ASP A 134 -39.87 -33.67 -11.60
C ASP A 134 -38.47 -33.57 -12.22
N LEU A 135 -38.36 -33.75 -13.53
CA LEU A 135 -37.05 -33.81 -14.21
C LEU A 135 -36.39 -32.43 -14.28
N LEU A 136 -35.05 -32.40 -14.20
CA LEU A 136 -34.30 -31.14 -14.32
C LEU A 136 -34.45 -30.55 -15.73
N THR A 137 -34.66 -29.24 -15.78
CA THR A 137 -34.62 -28.45 -17.01
C THR A 137 -33.18 -28.30 -17.53
N GLU A 138 -33.00 -27.89 -18.79
CA GLU A 138 -31.66 -27.68 -19.37
C GLU A 138 -30.82 -26.67 -18.57
N LYS A 139 -31.44 -25.59 -18.10
CA LYS A 139 -30.76 -24.55 -17.31
C LYS A 139 -30.31 -25.07 -15.94
N GLU A 140 -31.11 -25.93 -15.32
CA GLU A 140 -30.78 -26.57 -14.05
C GLU A 140 -29.71 -27.65 -14.22
N LEU A 141 -29.78 -28.43 -15.30
CA LEU A 141 -28.79 -29.44 -15.63
C LEU A 141 -27.41 -28.81 -15.87
N ASN A 142 -27.34 -27.69 -16.63
CA ASN A 142 -26.10 -26.95 -16.86
C ASN A 142 -25.51 -26.33 -15.57
N ARG A 143 -26.32 -26.12 -14.52
CA ARG A 143 -25.85 -25.68 -13.20
C ARG A 143 -25.27 -26.83 -12.37
N VAL A 144 -25.79 -28.04 -12.56
CA VAL A 144 -25.38 -29.24 -11.83
C VAL A 144 -24.17 -29.92 -12.47
N GLU A 145 -24.07 -29.89 -13.80
CA GLU A 145 -23.04 -30.60 -14.57
C GLU A 145 -21.59 -30.28 -14.15
N PRO A 146 -21.20 -29.01 -13.88
CA PRO A 146 -19.83 -28.68 -13.47
C PRO A 146 -19.42 -29.28 -12.12
N VAL A 147 -20.39 -29.51 -11.21
CA VAL A 147 -20.12 -29.98 -9.85
C VAL A 147 -20.43 -31.46 -9.64
N ARG A 148 -21.06 -32.12 -10.62
CA ARG A 148 -21.49 -33.52 -10.57
C ARG A 148 -20.42 -34.52 -10.09
N PRO A 149 -19.14 -34.45 -10.53
CA PRO A 149 -18.11 -35.41 -10.08
C PRO A 149 -17.83 -35.34 -8.58
N HIS A 150 -18.23 -34.25 -7.93
CA HIS A 150 -17.96 -33.96 -6.53
C HIS A 150 -19.20 -34.08 -5.63
N LEU A 151 -20.31 -34.60 -6.16
CA LEU A 151 -21.55 -34.84 -5.40
C LEU A 151 -21.62 -36.30 -4.93
N ASN A 152 -21.86 -36.50 -3.63
CA ASN A 152 -22.15 -37.82 -3.07
C ASN A 152 -23.61 -38.19 -3.32
N LEU A 153 -23.88 -38.67 -4.54
CA LEU A 153 -25.21 -39.10 -4.98
C LEU A 153 -25.42 -40.59 -4.69
N THR A 154 -26.65 -40.96 -4.32
CA THR A 154 -27.05 -42.37 -4.32
C THR A 154 -27.21 -42.89 -5.75
N THR A 155 -27.17 -44.20 -5.93
CA THR A 155 -27.37 -44.85 -7.24
C THR A 155 -28.70 -44.45 -7.88
N GLU A 156 -29.73 -44.18 -7.07
CA GLU A 156 -31.04 -43.74 -7.54
C GLU A 156 -31.06 -42.27 -7.99
N GLU A 157 -30.37 -41.39 -7.26
CA GLU A 157 -30.22 -39.96 -7.60
C GLU A 157 -29.43 -39.79 -8.91
N ASP A 158 -28.36 -40.59 -9.13
CA ASP A 158 -27.61 -40.57 -10.39
C ASP A 158 -28.44 -41.10 -11.57
N ASN A 159 -29.23 -42.16 -11.35
CA ASN A 159 -30.16 -42.67 -12.36
C ASN A 159 -31.26 -41.64 -12.71
N PHE A 160 -31.70 -40.83 -11.75
CA PHE A 160 -32.62 -39.72 -11.98
C PHE A 160 -32.00 -38.59 -12.83
N LEU A 161 -30.75 -38.22 -12.58
CA LEU A 161 -30.02 -37.26 -13.44
C LEU A 161 -29.89 -37.76 -14.87
N ARG A 162 -29.49 -39.03 -15.06
CA ARG A 162 -29.42 -39.65 -16.41
C ARG A 162 -30.77 -39.67 -17.13
N ARG A 163 -31.89 -39.77 -16.40
CA ARG A 163 -33.24 -39.66 -16.96
C ARG A 163 -33.56 -38.23 -17.39
N SER A 164 -33.19 -37.23 -16.58
CA SER A 164 -33.37 -35.80 -16.89
C SER A 164 -32.57 -35.39 -18.14
N GLU A 165 -31.31 -35.82 -18.26
CA GLU A 165 -30.48 -35.60 -19.45
C GLU A 165 -31.11 -36.17 -20.72
N ARG A 166 -31.61 -37.40 -20.66
CA ARG A 166 -32.27 -38.05 -21.80
C ARG A 166 -33.53 -37.29 -22.22
N ALA A 167 -34.29 -36.76 -21.27
CA ALA A 167 -35.48 -35.96 -21.56
C ALA A 167 -35.14 -34.65 -22.27
N VAL A 168 -34.10 -33.92 -21.82
CA VAL A 168 -33.62 -32.69 -22.49
C VAL A 168 -33.10 -33.01 -23.89
N LYS A 169 -32.28 -34.06 -24.04
CA LYS A 169 -31.78 -34.50 -25.36
C LYS A 169 -32.92 -34.85 -26.32
N ARG A 170 -33.95 -35.57 -25.85
CA ARG A 170 -35.14 -35.89 -26.67
C ARG A 170 -35.91 -34.64 -27.09
N ARG A 171 -36.09 -33.64 -26.21
CA ARG A 171 -36.73 -32.36 -26.56
C ARG A 171 -35.95 -31.58 -27.62
N LYS A 172 -34.61 -31.54 -27.51
CA LYS A 172 -33.75 -30.93 -28.54
C LYS A 172 -33.85 -31.65 -29.88
N TRP A 173 -33.81 -32.99 -29.86
CA TRP A 173 -33.99 -33.80 -31.07
C TRP A 173 -35.36 -33.57 -31.72
N ALA A 174 -36.44 -33.48 -30.93
CA ALA A 174 -37.77 -33.16 -31.45
C ALA A 174 -37.82 -31.76 -32.08
N LEU A 175 -37.19 -30.75 -31.47
CA LEU A 175 -37.08 -29.40 -32.02
C LEU A 175 -36.33 -29.40 -33.36
N TRP A 176 -35.20 -30.12 -33.44
CA TRP A 176 -34.44 -30.27 -34.69
C TRP A 176 -35.26 -30.95 -35.80
N MET A 177 -36.08 -31.94 -35.46
CA MET A 177 -36.99 -32.58 -36.43
C MET A 177 -38.08 -31.62 -36.94
N VAL A 178 -38.63 -30.76 -36.07
CA VAL A 178 -39.60 -29.73 -36.47
C VAL A 178 -38.94 -28.69 -37.38
N ILE A 179 -37.75 -28.20 -37.03
CA ILE A 179 -36.99 -27.25 -37.85
C ILE A 179 -36.67 -27.87 -39.22
N ALA A 180 -36.21 -29.13 -39.26
CA ALA A 180 -35.96 -29.83 -40.51
C ALA A 180 -37.22 -29.98 -41.37
N SER A 181 -38.38 -30.24 -40.75
CA SER A 181 -39.68 -30.30 -41.44
C SER A 181 -40.09 -28.94 -42.03
N VAL A 182 -39.87 -27.83 -41.31
CA VAL A 182 -40.13 -26.47 -41.80
C VAL A 182 -39.19 -26.12 -42.97
N ILE A 183 -37.91 -26.48 -42.88
CA ILE A 183 -36.96 -26.27 -43.97
C ILE A 183 -37.34 -27.08 -45.20
N LEU A 184 -37.71 -28.36 -45.03
CA LEU A 184 -38.15 -29.21 -46.14
C LEU A 184 -39.43 -28.70 -46.80
N THR A 185 -40.39 -28.18 -46.03
CA THR A 185 -41.60 -27.58 -46.58
C THR A 185 -41.31 -26.27 -47.32
N LEU A 186 -40.41 -25.42 -46.82
CA LEU A 186 -39.97 -24.22 -47.52
C LEU A 186 -39.20 -24.55 -48.80
N LEU A 187 -38.33 -25.56 -48.79
CA LEU A 187 -37.63 -26.03 -49.97
C LEU A 187 -38.60 -26.63 -50.99
N TRP A 188 -39.61 -27.38 -50.54
CA TRP A 188 -40.65 -27.90 -51.40
C TRP A 188 -41.51 -26.78 -52.01
N LEU A 189 -41.91 -25.78 -51.23
CA LEU A 189 -42.63 -24.60 -51.73
C LEU A 189 -41.77 -23.79 -52.71
N SER A 190 -40.49 -23.61 -52.42
CA SER A 190 -39.53 -22.93 -53.31
C SER A 190 -39.34 -23.71 -54.61
N TRP A 191 -39.24 -25.03 -54.55
CA TRP A 191 -39.19 -25.89 -55.73
C TRP A 191 -40.48 -25.75 -56.53
N ASN A 192 -41.64 -25.87 -55.87
CA ASN A 192 -42.93 -25.82 -56.55
C ASN A 192 -43.16 -24.46 -57.22
N TRP A 193 -42.82 -23.36 -56.54
CA TRP A 193 -42.83 -22.01 -57.10
C TRP A 193 -41.85 -21.84 -58.26
N TYR A 194 -40.64 -22.42 -58.16
CA TYR A 194 -39.67 -22.41 -59.26
C TYR A 194 -40.23 -23.15 -60.48
N ASN A 195 -40.78 -24.35 -60.30
CA ASN A 195 -41.39 -25.13 -61.37
C ASN A 195 -42.59 -24.39 -61.99
N GLU A 196 -43.51 -23.85 -61.18
CA GLU A 196 -44.67 -23.09 -61.64
C GLU A 196 -44.26 -21.82 -62.39
N SER A 197 -43.22 -21.11 -61.94
CA SER A 197 -42.67 -19.95 -62.65
C SER A 197 -42.08 -20.31 -64.02
N THR A 198 -41.41 -21.47 -64.14
CA THR A 198 -40.88 -21.91 -65.44
C THR A 198 -41.98 -22.33 -66.40
N VAL A 199 -43.09 -22.90 -65.90
CA VAL A 199 -44.27 -23.24 -66.71
C VAL A 199 -44.99 -21.96 -67.15
N ALA A 200 -45.22 -21.00 -66.23
CA ALA A 200 -45.83 -19.72 -66.55
C ALA A 200 -45.00 -18.88 -67.53
N ASN A 201 -43.67 -18.91 -67.41
CA ASN A 201 -42.78 -18.23 -68.36
C ASN A 201 -42.77 -18.92 -69.73
N ARG A 202 -42.91 -20.24 -69.79
CA ARG A 202 -43.07 -20.99 -71.06
C ARG A 202 -44.44 -20.72 -71.69
N GLU A 203 -45.50 -20.59 -70.90
CA GLU A 203 -46.82 -20.23 -71.39
C GLU A 203 -46.89 -18.78 -71.88
N LYS A 204 -46.22 -17.85 -71.20
CA LYS A 204 -46.03 -16.47 -71.69
C LYS A 204 -45.23 -16.42 -72.98
N ALA A 205 -44.11 -17.13 -73.08
CA ALA A 205 -43.33 -17.18 -74.31
C ALA A 205 -44.16 -17.73 -75.50
N ARG A 206 -45.00 -18.75 -75.27
CA ARG A 206 -45.94 -19.26 -76.30
C ARG A 206 -47.10 -18.30 -76.59
N ALA A 207 -47.53 -17.51 -75.61
CA ALA A 207 -48.55 -16.49 -75.80
C ALA A 207 -48.02 -15.28 -76.56
N ASP A 208 -46.76 -14.90 -76.33
CA ASP A 208 -46.06 -13.84 -77.04
C ASP A 208 -45.75 -14.25 -78.49
N GLU A 209 -45.31 -15.49 -78.72
CA GLU A 209 -45.13 -16.08 -80.07
C GLU A 209 -46.46 -16.15 -80.85
N LYS A 210 -47.55 -16.58 -80.20
CA LYS A 210 -48.90 -16.55 -80.80
C LYS A 210 -49.44 -15.14 -81.01
N ALA A 211 -49.06 -14.18 -80.18
CA ALA A 211 -49.44 -12.78 -80.34
C ALA A 211 -48.68 -12.14 -81.52
N GLU A 212 -47.43 -12.54 -81.76
CA GLU A 212 -46.61 -12.12 -82.90
C GLU A 212 -47.14 -12.72 -84.22
N GLU A 213 -47.51 -14.00 -84.24
CA GLU A 213 -48.21 -14.65 -85.37
C GLU A 213 -49.61 -14.03 -85.62
N ALA A 214 -50.34 -13.67 -84.55
CA ALA A 214 -51.63 -12.97 -84.66
C ALA A 214 -51.46 -11.55 -85.21
N LEU A 215 -50.34 -10.87 -84.91
CA LEU A 215 -50.03 -9.55 -85.44
C LEU A 215 -49.71 -9.62 -86.95
N ILE A 216 -48.89 -10.59 -87.37
CA ILE A 216 -48.51 -10.80 -88.78
C ILE A 216 -49.73 -11.23 -89.61
N SER A 217 -50.60 -12.09 -89.07
CA SER A 217 -51.86 -12.49 -89.74
C SER A 217 -52.92 -11.38 -89.75
N ALA A 218 -52.96 -10.51 -88.73
CA ALA A 218 -53.80 -9.32 -88.72
C ALA A 218 -53.33 -8.27 -89.73
N GLU A 219 -52.02 -8.07 -89.91
CA GLU A 219 -51.47 -7.20 -90.96
C GLU A 219 -51.73 -7.74 -92.37
N ALA A 220 -51.62 -9.06 -92.58
CA ALA A 220 -52.01 -9.70 -93.85
C ALA A 220 -53.52 -9.59 -94.14
N ALA A 221 -54.37 -9.75 -93.11
CA ALA A 221 -55.81 -9.57 -93.21
C ALA A 221 -56.21 -8.10 -93.44
N HIS A 222 -55.46 -7.15 -92.86
CA HIS A 222 -55.63 -5.72 -93.09
C HIS A 222 -55.21 -5.32 -94.51
N ALA A 223 -54.13 -5.90 -95.04
CA ALA A 223 -53.71 -5.70 -96.44
C ALA A 223 -54.72 -6.27 -97.45
N LEU A 224 -55.34 -7.42 -97.15
CA LEU A 224 -56.44 -7.99 -97.94
C LEU A 224 -57.73 -7.15 -97.83
N ARG A 225 -58.05 -6.62 -96.64
CA ARG A 225 -59.17 -5.69 -96.43
C ARG A 225 -58.98 -4.37 -97.17
N MET A 226 -57.78 -3.80 -97.16
CA MET A 226 -57.47 -2.56 -97.89
C MET A 226 -57.54 -2.77 -99.41
N LYS A 227 -57.16 -3.95 -99.92
CA LYS A 227 -57.41 -4.32 -101.33
C LYS A 227 -58.90 -4.53 -101.64
N ALA A 228 -59.69 -5.07 -100.70
CA ALA A 228 -61.13 -5.23 -100.85
C ALA A 228 -61.90 -3.89 -100.75
N ILE A 229 -61.42 -2.95 -99.91
CA ILE A 229 -61.95 -1.58 -99.82
C ILE A 229 -61.58 -0.80 -101.08
N GLY A 230 -60.35 -0.93 -101.61
CA GLY A 230 -59.99 -0.35 -102.92
C GLY A 230 -60.80 -0.90 -104.11
N LEU A 231 -61.30 -2.14 -104.03
CA LEU A 231 -62.19 -2.76 -105.03
C LEU A 231 -63.67 -2.37 -104.83
N ALA A 232 -64.06 -2.01 -103.61
CA ALA A 232 -65.41 -1.49 -103.28
C ALA A 232 -65.54 0.01 -103.58
N ASP A 233 -64.44 0.76 -103.41
CA ASP A 233 -64.35 2.20 -103.71
C ASP A 233 -64.33 2.49 -105.23
N SER A 234 -64.04 1.50 -106.09
CA SER A 234 -64.18 1.68 -107.55
C SER A 234 -65.62 1.69 -108.07
N LEU A 235 -66.63 1.48 -107.20
CA LEU A 235 -68.04 1.43 -107.61
C LEU A 235 -68.97 2.45 -106.94
N ARG A 236 -68.47 3.41 -106.15
CA ARG A 236 -69.32 4.50 -105.67
C ARG A 236 -68.55 5.78 -105.31
N VAL A 237 -67.98 6.43 -106.32
CA VAL A 237 -67.52 7.83 -106.21
C VAL A 237 -68.38 8.70 -107.13
N GLU A 238 -69.34 9.40 -106.54
CA GLU A 238 -69.65 10.76 -106.96
C GLU A 238 -69.92 11.63 -105.73
N LYS A 239 -69.03 12.62 -105.53
CA LYS A 239 -69.23 13.89 -104.83
C LYS A 239 -69.57 13.88 -103.32
N ASP A 240 -68.58 14.24 -102.49
CA ASP A 240 -68.66 15.46 -101.65
C ASP A 240 -67.33 15.84 -100.98
N THR A 241 -66.90 17.10 -101.18
CA THR A 241 -65.59 17.62 -100.73
C THR A 241 -65.57 18.10 -99.27
N SER A 242 -66.70 18.04 -98.57
CA SER A 242 -66.86 18.37 -97.16
C SER A 242 -66.51 17.19 -96.25
N GLU A 243 -66.88 15.96 -96.62
CA GLU A 243 -66.61 14.75 -95.83
C GLU A 243 -65.13 14.43 -95.74
N VAL A 244 -64.37 14.58 -96.84
CA VAL A 244 -62.92 14.35 -96.84
C VAL A 244 -62.17 15.32 -95.89
N ARG A 245 -62.63 16.57 -95.80
CA ARG A 245 -62.05 17.56 -94.86
C ARG A 245 -62.39 17.21 -93.41
N ARG A 246 -63.64 16.79 -93.16
CA ARG A 246 -64.09 16.34 -91.84
C ARG A 246 -63.31 15.11 -91.37
N LEU A 247 -63.16 14.10 -92.24
CA LEU A 247 -62.41 12.88 -91.93
C LEU A 247 -60.91 13.15 -91.71
N ARG A 248 -60.30 14.08 -92.45
CA ARG A 248 -58.90 14.49 -92.18
C ARG A 248 -58.76 15.23 -90.85
N ALA A 249 -59.74 16.06 -90.48
CA ALA A 249 -59.76 16.73 -89.18
C ALA A 249 -59.96 15.72 -88.04
N GLU A 250 -60.87 14.76 -88.22
CA GLU A 250 -61.11 13.66 -87.27
C GLU A 250 -59.87 12.75 -87.13
N LEU A 251 -59.15 12.46 -88.22
CA LEU A 251 -57.89 11.69 -88.20
C LEU A 251 -56.77 12.46 -87.49
N SER A 252 -56.59 13.75 -87.80
CA SER A 252 -55.61 14.61 -87.11
C SER A 252 -55.92 14.75 -85.63
N GLU A 253 -57.20 14.86 -85.26
CA GLU A 253 -57.64 14.88 -83.87
C GLU A 253 -57.38 13.53 -83.18
N ALA A 254 -57.59 12.40 -83.86
CA ALA A 254 -57.27 11.08 -83.35
C ALA A 254 -55.76 10.88 -83.15
N GLU A 255 -54.91 11.34 -84.08
CA GLU A 255 -53.45 11.29 -83.96
C GLU A 255 -52.95 12.18 -82.81
N ALA A 256 -53.49 13.39 -82.68
CA ALA A 256 -53.18 14.29 -81.57
C ALA A 256 -53.58 13.68 -80.21
N ARG A 257 -54.74 13.02 -80.13
CA ARG A 257 -55.16 12.27 -78.93
C ARG A 257 -54.22 11.11 -78.61
N LEU A 258 -53.76 10.37 -79.62
CA LEU A 258 -52.82 9.26 -79.44
C LEU A 258 -51.44 9.76 -78.98
N GLN A 259 -50.92 10.85 -79.56
CA GLN A 259 -49.67 11.47 -79.11
C GLN A 259 -49.80 12.01 -77.68
N ALA A 260 -50.90 12.68 -77.34
CA ALA A 260 -51.17 13.12 -75.98
C ALA A 260 -51.25 11.95 -74.99
N PHE A 261 -51.83 10.82 -75.40
CA PHE A 261 -51.89 9.61 -74.60
C PHE A 261 -50.49 9.00 -74.37
N ARG A 262 -49.67 8.90 -75.41
CA ARG A 262 -48.26 8.42 -75.30
C ARG A 262 -47.42 9.36 -74.44
N ALA A 263 -47.55 10.67 -74.60
CA ALA A 263 -46.86 11.67 -73.78
C ALA A 263 -47.26 11.55 -72.30
N ARG A 264 -48.56 11.31 -72.01
CA ARG A 264 -49.03 11.04 -70.64
C ARG A 264 -48.49 9.74 -70.07
N GLN A 265 -48.36 8.68 -70.87
CA GLN A 265 -47.75 7.43 -70.42
C GLN A 265 -46.25 7.59 -70.15
N ALA A 266 -45.52 8.30 -71.01
CA ALA A 266 -44.10 8.60 -70.82
C ALA A 266 -43.87 9.47 -69.58
N ALA A 267 -44.69 10.51 -69.36
CA ALA A 267 -44.63 11.33 -68.15
C ALA A 267 -44.89 10.50 -66.88
N ARG A 268 -45.88 9.61 -66.87
CA ARG A 268 -46.13 8.69 -65.75
C ARG A 268 -44.97 7.73 -65.48
N LEU A 269 -44.26 7.29 -66.52
CA LEU A 269 -43.08 6.44 -66.37
C LEU A 269 -41.91 7.23 -65.77
N ALA A 270 -41.68 8.46 -66.25
CA ALA A 270 -40.66 9.36 -65.73
C ALA A 270 -40.92 9.72 -64.25
N GLU A 271 -42.17 10.03 -63.88
CA GLU A 271 -42.56 10.27 -62.47
C GLU A 271 -42.28 9.04 -61.59
N LYS A 272 -42.57 7.83 -62.08
CA LYS A 272 -42.25 6.59 -61.36
C LYS A 272 -40.74 6.40 -61.20
N GLN A 273 -39.96 6.67 -62.24
CA GLN A 273 -38.50 6.55 -62.20
C GLN A 273 -37.88 7.59 -61.24
N GLU A 274 -38.36 8.83 -61.25
CA GLU A 274 -37.92 9.87 -60.33
C GLU A 274 -38.26 9.51 -58.88
N ALA A 275 -39.46 8.97 -58.62
CA ALA A 275 -39.83 8.49 -57.30
C ALA A 275 -38.94 7.34 -56.80
N ILE A 276 -38.53 6.43 -57.69
CA ILE A 276 -37.56 5.37 -57.37
C ILE A 276 -36.18 5.96 -57.09
N ALA A 277 -35.70 6.88 -57.92
CA ALA A 277 -34.40 7.54 -57.76
C ALA A 277 -34.31 8.33 -56.44
N ARG A 278 -35.37 9.06 -56.07
CA ARG A 278 -35.46 9.75 -54.77
C ARG A 278 -35.40 8.78 -53.60
N ARG A 279 -36.19 7.69 -53.63
CA ARG A 279 -36.13 6.64 -52.58
C ARG A 279 -34.75 6.01 -52.45
N LEU A 280 -34.06 5.79 -53.57
CA LEU A 280 -32.70 5.24 -53.58
C LEU A 280 -31.69 6.24 -52.98
N ALA A 281 -31.79 7.53 -53.34
CA ALA A 281 -30.96 8.59 -52.77
C ALA A 281 -31.19 8.75 -51.26
N ASP A 282 -32.44 8.70 -50.80
CA ASP A 282 -32.80 8.74 -49.38
C ASP A 282 -32.18 7.53 -48.65
N THR A 283 -32.30 6.33 -49.23
CA THR A 283 -31.71 5.10 -48.65
C THR A 283 -30.19 5.19 -48.55
N LEU A 284 -29.52 5.69 -49.61
CA LEU A 284 -28.08 5.89 -49.61
C LEU A 284 -27.63 6.94 -48.59
N SER A 285 -28.40 8.03 -48.42
CA SER A 285 -28.11 9.05 -47.40
C SER A 285 -28.19 8.48 -45.99
N MET A 286 -29.19 7.64 -45.72
CA MET A 286 -29.35 6.93 -44.45
C MET A 286 -28.21 5.93 -44.21
N GLN A 287 -27.77 5.22 -45.25
CA GLN A 287 -26.61 4.33 -45.19
C GLN A 287 -25.30 5.09 -44.93
N LEU A 288 -25.10 6.26 -45.54
CA LEU A 288 -23.93 7.10 -45.28
C LEU A 288 -23.93 7.65 -43.85
N ASP A 289 -25.08 8.08 -43.33
CA ASP A 289 -25.22 8.56 -41.94
C ASP A 289 -24.88 7.44 -40.95
N THR A 290 -25.42 6.24 -41.15
CA THR A 290 -25.08 5.08 -40.32
C THR A 290 -23.58 4.74 -40.36
N VAL A 291 -22.96 4.69 -41.54
CA VAL A 291 -21.50 4.46 -41.68
C VAL A 291 -20.70 5.56 -40.96
N SER A 292 -21.11 6.82 -41.05
CA SER A 292 -20.44 7.93 -40.38
C SER A 292 -20.49 7.80 -38.85
N LYS A 293 -21.65 7.38 -38.31
CA LYS A 293 -21.83 7.09 -36.87
C LYS A 293 -20.94 5.94 -36.42
N TYR A 294 -20.88 4.85 -37.18
CA TYR A 294 -19.99 3.72 -36.87
C TYR A 294 -18.50 4.10 -36.95
N ARG A 295 -18.11 4.95 -37.90
CA ARG A 295 -16.72 5.48 -37.97
C ARG A 295 -16.37 6.32 -36.75
N ALA A 296 -17.25 7.26 -36.37
CA ALA A 296 -17.03 8.08 -35.18
C ALA A 296 -16.94 7.23 -33.90
N LEU A 297 -17.77 6.19 -33.77
CA LEU A 297 -17.69 5.24 -32.68
C LEU A 297 -16.37 4.46 -32.68
N ALA A 298 -15.94 3.94 -33.84
CA ALA A 298 -14.68 3.22 -33.97
C ALA A 298 -13.45 4.09 -33.69
N GLU A 299 -13.48 5.38 -34.05
CA GLU A 299 -12.45 6.35 -33.70
C GLU A 299 -12.41 6.63 -32.20
N ALA A 300 -13.57 6.78 -31.56
CA ALA A 300 -13.67 6.93 -30.10
C ALA A 300 -13.15 5.69 -29.35
N ASP A 301 -13.53 4.49 -29.78
CA ASP A 301 -13.04 3.22 -29.20
C ASP A 301 -11.53 3.07 -29.39
N ARG A 302 -11.00 3.47 -30.56
CA ARG A 302 -9.56 3.48 -30.83
C ARG A 302 -8.83 4.43 -29.89
N GLN A 303 -9.35 5.63 -29.67
CA GLN A 303 -8.75 6.59 -28.76
C GLN A 303 -8.77 6.07 -27.32
N ALA A 304 -9.90 5.52 -26.87
CA ALA A 304 -10.01 4.90 -25.55
C ALA A 304 -9.02 3.74 -25.36
N ALA A 305 -8.78 2.93 -26.41
CA ALA A 305 -7.78 1.87 -26.36
C ALA A 305 -6.34 2.41 -26.23
N VAL A 306 -6.01 3.52 -26.91
CA VAL A 306 -4.71 4.19 -26.80
C VAL A 306 -4.51 4.76 -25.39
N ASP A 307 -5.53 5.42 -24.84
CA ASP A 307 -5.46 6.01 -23.50
C ASP A 307 -5.36 4.94 -22.40
N SER A 308 -6.06 3.82 -22.58
CA SER A 308 -5.97 2.63 -21.72
C SER A 308 -4.57 2.00 -21.78
N ALA A 309 -4.00 1.86 -22.98
CA ALA A 309 -2.64 1.35 -23.17
C ALA A 309 -1.58 2.26 -22.52
N ALA A 310 -1.71 3.58 -22.68
CA ALA A 310 -0.82 4.56 -22.04
C ALA A 310 -0.90 4.50 -20.50
N SER A 311 -2.12 4.35 -19.97
CA SER A 311 -2.36 4.18 -18.53
C SER A 311 -1.78 2.87 -18.01
N ALA A 312 -1.92 1.77 -18.75
CA ALA A 312 -1.35 0.46 -18.42
C ALA A 312 0.18 0.50 -18.41
N GLU A 313 0.81 1.18 -19.39
CA GLU A 313 2.26 1.36 -19.44
C GLU A 313 2.78 2.21 -18.26
N LYS A 314 2.06 3.28 -17.90
CA LYS A 314 2.42 4.08 -16.72
C LYS A 314 2.31 3.26 -15.43
N ALA A 315 1.23 2.50 -15.26
CA ALA A 315 1.05 1.62 -14.10
C ALA A 315 2.13 0.53 -14.04
N ARG A 316 2.51 -0.03 -15.20
CA ARG A 316 3.60 -1.00 -15.32
C ARG A 316 4.93 -0.40 -14.86
N ARG A 317 5.31 0.80 -15.34
CA ARG A 317 6.55 1.46 -14.94
C ARG A 317 6.59 1.75 -13.43
N GLN A 318 5.46 2.17 -12.85
CA GLN A 318 5.35 2.36 -11.41
C GLN A 318 5.52 1.05 -10.63
N ALA A 319 4.92 -0.05 -11.13
CA ALA A 319 5.07 -1.37 -10.52
C ALA A 319 6.52 -1.87 -10.60
N GLU A 320 7.20 -1.69 -11.74
CA GLU A 320 8.61 -2.04 -11.92
C GLU A 320 9.51 -1.22 -10.97
N ALA A 321 9.27 0.09 -10.85
CA ALA A 321 10.00 0.97 -9.93
C ALA A 321 9.81 0.55 -8.46
N LEU A 322 8.58 0.24 -8.05
CA LEU A 322 8.28 -0.23 -6.70
C LEU A 322 8.92 -1.60 -6.41
N ALA A 323 8.90 -2.51 -7.38
CA ALA A 323 9.53 -3.83 -7.25
C ALA A 323 11.04 -3.71 -7.00
N LEU A 324 11.71 -2.79 -7.72
CA LEU A 324 13.13 -2.53 -7.51
C LEU A 324 13.42 -1.94 -6.12
N ILE A 325 12.58 -1.02 -5.62
CA ILE A 325 12.68 -0.49 -4.25
C ILE A 325 12.53 -1.61 -3.22
N LEU A 326 11.50 -2.46 -3.33
CA LEU A 326 11.27 -3.56 -2.39
C LEU A 326 12.46 -4.52 -2.35
N LYS A 327 13.01 -4.84 -3.52
CA LYS A 327 14.21 -5.67 -3.63
C LYS A 327 15.44 -5.03 -2.99
N SER A 328 15.66 -3.74 -3.21
CA SER A 328 16.75 -3.00 -2.58
C SER A 328 16.65 -3.00 -1.05
N ARG A 329 15.43 -2.91 -0.49
CA ARG A 329 15.19 -2.96 0.96
C ARG A 329 15.42 -4.37 1.52
N ASN A 330 14.97 -5.41 0.82
CA ASN A 330 15.26 -6.80 1.20
C ASN A 330 16.77 -7.08 1.22
N ILE A 331 17.52 -6.50 0.30
CA ILE A 331 18.98 -6.64 0.28
C ILE A 331 19.62 -5.87 1.43
N ALA A 332 19.18 -4.64 1.69
CA ALA A 332 19.61 -3.86 2.85
C ALA A 332 19.38 -4.63 4.17
N LEU A 333 18.25 -5.31 4.31
CA LEU A 333 17.95 -6.19 5.45
C LEU A 333 18.93 -7.35 5.61
N SER A 334 19.52 -7.85 4.52
CA SER A 334 20.46 -8.97 4.56
C SER A 334 21.88 -8.54 4.94
N VAL A 335 22.27 -7.28 4.69
CA VAL A 335 23.63 -6.75 4.93
C VAL A 335 24.15 -7.04 6.35
N PRO A 336 23.40 -6.77 7.44
CA PRO A 336 23.88 -7.04 8.80
C PRO A 336 24.05 -8.53 9.10
N GLN A 337 23.38 -9.41 8.33
CA GLN A 337 23.40 -10.87 8.51
C GLN A 337 24.54 -11.55 7.73
N LEU A 338 25.17 -10.84 6.80
CA LEU A 338 26.29 -11.38 6.02
C LEU A 338 27.50 -11.69 6.94
N ALA A 339 28.27 -12.70 6.53
CA ALA A 339 29.43 -13.16 7.28
C ALA A 339 30.51 -12.06 7.44
N LYS A 340 31.30 -12.14 8.51
CA LYS A 340 32.28 -11.09 8.88
C LYS A 340 33.40 -10.91 7.85
N ASP A 341 33.74 -11.96 7.10
CA ASP A 341 34.74 -12.00 6.02
C ASP A 341 34.27 -11.32 4.72
N SER A 342 33.00 -10.88 4.64
CA SER A 342 32.41 -10.28 3.43
C SER A 342 32.20 -8.77 3.55
N VAL A 343 33.16 -8.06 4.15
CA VAL A 343 33.05 -6.62 4.47
C VAL A 343 32.85 -5.76 3.22
N GLU A 344 33.66 -5.95 2.18
CA GLU A 344 33.48 -5.23 0.90
C GLU A 344 32.11 -5.48 0.27
N ARG A 345 31.62 -6.73 0.32
CA ARG A 345 30.29 -7.07 -0.19
C ARG A 345 29.18 -6.35 0.61
N LYS A 346 29.31 -6.24 1.94
CA LYS A 346 28.38 -5.47 2.78
C LYS A 346 28.33 -4.00 2.35
N ALA A 347 29.51 -3.39 2.14
CA ALA A 347 29.66 -2.01 1.68
C ALA A 347 29.00 -1.79 0.30
N ILE A 348 29.29 -2.65 -0.67
CA ILE A 348 28.72 -2.57 -2.02
C ILE A 348 27.19 -2.68 -1.98
N LEU A 349 26.65 -3.70 -1.31
CA LEU A 349 25.21 -3.94 -1.27
C LEU A 349 24.45 -2.82 -0.53
N ALA A 350 25.01 -2.31 0.57
CA ALA A 350 24.43 -1.18 1.29
C ALA A 350 24.40 0.08 0.42
N TYR A 351 25.49 0.39 -0.28
CA TYR A 351 25.54 1.53 -1.20
C TYR A 351 24.58 1.36 -2.38
N GLN A 352 24.49 0.17 -2.98
CA GLN A 352 23.56 -0.10 -4.08
C GLN A 352 22.10 0.07 -3.63
N ALA A 353 21.75 -0.42 -2.44
CA ALA A 353 20.41 -0.23 -1.89
C ALA A 353 20.09 1.26 -1.67
N TYR A 354 21.05 2.04 -1.18
CA TYR A 354 20.93 3.49 -1.07
C TYR A 354 20.76 4.17 -2.44
N ALA A 355 21.61 3.86 -3.42
CA ALA A 355 21.58 4.45 -4.75
C ALA A 355 20.23 4.22 -5.45
N ILE A 356 19.66 3.02 -5.34
CA ILE A 356 18.32 2.71 -5.88
C ILE A 356 17.24 3.57 -5.22
N ASN A 357 17.28 3.73 -3.89
CA ASN A 357 16.28 4.54 -3.18
C ASN A 357 16.47 6.04 -3.42
N ARG A 358 17.69 6.49 -3.75
CA ARG A 358 17.98 7.88 -4.11
C ARG A 358 17.53 8.22 -5.53
N ASP A 359 17.80 7.33 -6.48
CA ASP A 359 17.60 7.58 -7.92
C ASP A 359 16.15 7.30 -8.38
N ASN A 360 15.31 6.74 -7.52
CA ASN A 360 13.91 6.43 -7.81
C ASN A 360 12.99 7.44 -7.09
N ASP A 361 12.06 8.05 -7.83
CA ASP A 361 11.15 9.08 -7.31
C ASP A 361 10.27 8.61 -6.12
N GLN A 362 9.98 7.30 -6.06
CA GLN A 362 9.23 6.68 -4.96
C GLN A 362 10.14 6.07 -3.88
N GLY A 363 11.45 6.17 -4.07
CA GLY A 363 12.46 5.66 -3.15
C GLY A 363 12.54 6.49 -1.88
N ASP A 364 13.05 5.88 -0.82
CA ASP A 364 13.18 6.52 0.48
C ASP A 364 14.56 6.23 1.06
N VAL A 365 15.47 7.19 0.93
CA VAL A 365 16.83 7.08 1.48
C VAL A 365 16.85 7.05 3.01
N TYR A 366 15.78 7.51 3.66
CA TYR A 366 15.60 7.45 5.11
C TYR A 366 14.84 6.20 5.54
N ASN A 367 14.60 5.24 4.64
CA ASN A 367 14.07 3.95 5.03
C ASN A 367 14.98 3.29 6.07
N SER A 368 14.38 2.75 7.15
CA SER A 368 15.16 2.20 8.27
C SER A 368 16.14 1.11 7.85
N ASP A 369 15.80 0.27 6.87
CA ASP A 369 16.63 -0.87 6.49
C ASP A 369 17.83 -0.40 5.68
N VAL A 370 17.62 0.52 4.75
CA VAL A 370 18.67 1.16 3.95
C VAL A 370 19.64 1.92 4.86
N TYR A 371 19.12 2.74 5.78
CA TYR A 371 19.93 3.49 6.73
C TYR A 371 20.79 2.56 7.61
N LYS A 372 20.18 1.50 8.18
CA LYS A 372 20.90 0.51 9.00
C LYS A 372 21.98 -0.22 8.20
N ALA A 373 21.69 -0.58 6.95
CA ALA A 373 22.65 -1.26 6.08
C ALA A 373 23.89 -0.38 5.87
N LEU A 374 23.70 0.92 5.59
CA LEU A 374 24.79 1.88 5.46
C LEU A 374 25.61 1.99 6.75
N CYS A 375 24.95 2.14 7.90
CA CYS A 375 25.64 2.20 9.20
C CYS A 375 26.48 0.95 9.46
N HIS A 376 25.88 -0.24 9.31
CA HIS A 376 26.57 -1.50 9.55
C HIS A 376 27.71 -1.76 8.57
N ALA A 377 27.54 -1.39 7.31
CA ALA A 377 28.56 -1.58 6.31
C ALA A 377 29.75 -0.64 6.52
N LEU A 378 29.50 0.63 6.84
CA LEU A 378 30.57 1.58 7.17
C LEU A 378 31.36 1.11 8.39
N GLU A 379 30.68 0.69 9.46
CA GLU A 379 31.35 0.19 10.67
C GLU A 379 32.25 -1.00 10.37
N ALA A 380 31.75 -2.00 9.63
CA ALA A 380 32.54 -3.16 9.25
C ALA A 380 33.78 -2.77 8.42
N LEU A 381 33.62 -1.81 7.50
CA LEU A 381 34.69 -1.36 6.61
C LEU A 381 35.76 -0.54 7.35
N GLN A 382 35.37 0.28 8.32
CA GLN A 382 36.29 1.00 9.20
C GLN A 382 37.09 0.04 10.08
N GLU A 383 36.41 -0.94 10.70
CA GLU A 383 37.04 -1.97 11.54
C GLU A 383 38.07 -2.81 10.76
N GLU A 384 37.72 -3.29 9.57
CA GLU A 384 38.64 -4.06 8.71
C GLU A 384 39.90 -3.27 8.34
N ARG A 385 39.75 -1.96 8.12
CA ARG A 385 40.86 -1.07 7.74
C ARG A 385 41.65 -0.55 8.92
N GLY A 386 41.34 -0.98 10.13
CA GLY A 386 42.04 -0.59 11.36
C GLY A 386 41.83 0.87 11.74
N PHE A 387 40.79 1.53 11.20
CA PHE A 387 40.38 2.84 11.70
C PHE A 387 39.68 2.64 13.04
N LEU A 388 40.11 3.38 14.07
CA LEU A 388 39.30 3.55 15.27
C LEU A 388 37.95 4.10 14.83
N THR A 389 36.86 3.41 15.16
CA THR A 389 35.51 3.88 14.83
C THR A 389 35.30 5.21 15.53
N THR A 390 35.43 6.32 14.79
CA THR A 390 35.31 7.68 15.32
C THR A 390 33.93 7.94 15.92
N ASP A 391 32.97 7.09 15.60
CA ASP A 391 31.59 7.18 16.01
C ASP A 391 31.23 6.29 17.22
N LYS A 392 32.19 5.53 17.79
CA LYS A 392 32.00 4.77 19.03
C LYS A 392 33.02 5.18 20.09
N TYR A 393 32.53 5.60 21.24
CA TYR A 393 33.30 5.91 22.42
C TYR A 393 32.98 4.85 23.49
N PRO A 394 33.71 3.72 23.52
CA PRO A 394 33.47 2.68 24.50
C PRO A 394 33.97 3.10 25.89
N ASN A 395 33.28 2.66 26.94
CA ASN A 395 33.71 2.82 28.34
C ASN A 395 34.06 4.28 28.72
N VAL A 396 33.25 5.24 28.27
CA VAL A 396 33.40 6.64 28.68
C VAL A 396 33.17 6.75 30.18
N HIS A 397 32.08 6.14 30.67
CA HIS A 397 31.75 6.05 32.09
C HIS A 397 31.89 4.63 32.62
N ASP A 398 32.14 4.50 33.93
CA ASP A 398 32.17 3.21 34.63
C ASP A 398 30.75 2.73 35.02
N GLY A 399 29.73 3.50 34.64
CA GLY A 399 28.31 3.21 34.86
C GLY A 399 27.45 3.83 33.76
N ALA A 400 26.13 3.89 33.96
CA ALA A 400 25.20 4.38 32.94
C ALA A 400 25.43 5.84 32.58
N VAL A 401 25.40 6.15 31.28
CA VAL A 401 25.41 7.54 30.82
C VAL A 401 24.07 8.17 31.21
N ALA A 402 24.11 9.13 32.14
CA ALA A 402 22.92 9.78 32.68
C ALA A 402 22.47 10.99 31.83
N GLY A 403 23.41 11.66 31.16
CA GLY A 403 23.11 12.79 30.29
C GLY A 403 24.24 13.09 29.34
N ILE A 404 23.90 13.60 28.16
CA ILE A 404 24.84 14.11 27.16
C ILE A 404 24.33 15.48 26.75
N ILE A 405 25.22 16.46 26.66
CA ILE A 405 24.92 17.78 26.11
C ILE A 405 26.05 18.23 25.19
N GLU A 406 25.74 19.13 24.29
CA GLU A 406 26.71 19.83 23.45
C GLU A 406 27.06 21.19 24.09
N GLY A 407 28.36 21.44 24.25
CA GLY A 407 28.95 22.67 24.81
C GLY A 407 29.37 23.72 23.77
N GLY A 408 29.08 23.50 22.48
CA GLY A 408 29.50 24.35 21.35
C GLY A 408 30.76 23.82 20.65
N ASP A 409 31.00 24.22 19.40
CA ASP A 409 32.20 23.89 18.61
C ASP A 409 32.55 22.38 18.53
N GLU A 410 31.54 21.52 18.37
CA GLU A 410 31.68 20.05 18.40
C GLU A 410 32.27 19.48 19.71
N LEU A 411 32.24 20.25 20.80
CA LEU A 411 32.54 19.79 22.15
C LEU A 411 31.27 19.27 22.82
N TYR A 412 31.37 18.08 23.40
CA TYR A 412 30.28 17.42 24.12
C TYR A 412 30.72 17.09 25.53
N PHE A 413 29.76 17.14 26.44
CA PHE A 413 29.91 16.69 27.81
C PHE A 413 28.99 15.50 28.04
N SER A 414 29.49 14.50 28.77
CA SER A 414 28.69 13.40 29.29
C SER A 414 28.84 13.29 30.79
N ALA A 415 27.73 13.00 31.46
CA ALA A 415 27.71 12.72 32.88
C ALA A 415 27.16 11.31 33.11
N GLY A 416 27.75 10.59 34.05
CA GLY A 416 27.42 9.19 34.33
C GLY A 416 26.92 8.96 35.74
N THR A 417 26.33 7.79 35.96
CA THR A 417 25.96 7.33 37.30
C THR A 417 27.16 7.03 38.19
N ASP A 418 28.37 7.04 37.62
CA ASP A 418 29.65 7.01 38.33
C ASP A 418 30.00 8.35 39.00
N GLY A 419 29.16 9.38 38.85
CA GLY A 419 29.37 10.71 39.43
C GLY A 419 30.42 11.54 38.70
N LYS A 420 30.90 11.07 37.55
CA LYS A 420 31.95 11.71 36.75
C LYS A 420 31.34 12.46 35.59
N ILE A 421 32.00 13.54 35.18
CA ILE A 421 31.68 14.29 33.96
C ILE A 421 32.92 14.26 33.05
N TYR A 422 32.73 13.86 31.80
CA TYR A 422 33.78 13.84 30.77
C TYR A 422 33.45 14.78 29.62
N SER A 423 34.50 15.34 29.01
CA SER A 423 34.41 16.06 27.74
C SER A 423 35.01 15.26 26.58
N PHE A 424 34.36 15.29 25.43
CA PHE A 424 34.81 14.65 24.19
C PHE A 424 34.40 15.49 22.97
N GLY A 425 35.16 15.42 21.86
CA GLY A 425 34.93 16.29 20.71
C GLY A 425 36.14 16.38 19.78
N LYS A 426 36.12 17.32 18.84
CA LYS A 426 37.16 17.46 17.79
C LYS A 426 38.56 17.62 18.40
N GLY A 427 39.44 16.65 18.14
CA GLY A 427 40.82 16.65 18.64
C GLY A 427 41.03 16.09 20.06
N PHE A 428 39.99 15.59 20.72
CA PHE A 428 40.07 15.06 22.09
C PHE A 428 39.83 13.54 22.13
N ALA A 429 40.71 12.80 22.80
CA ALA A 429 40.46 11.40 23.13
C ALA A 429 39.22 11.28 24.06
N PRO A 430 38.48 10.15 24.04
CA PRO A 430 37.22 9.93 24.78
C PRO A 430 37.26 10.10 26.31
N ARG A 431 38.40 10.49 26.91
CA ARG A 431 38.59 10.79 28.34
C ARG A 431 39.46 12.03 28.56
N SER A 432 39.26 13.09 27.77
CA SER A 432 40.21 14.20 27.76
C SER A 432 40.24 15.05 29.04
N LYS A 433 39.11 15.15 29.77
CA LYS A 433 39.06 15.93 31.02
C LYS A 433 37.95 15.44 31.94
N LEU A 434 38.34 15.07 33.15
CA LEU A 434 37.47 14.59 34.22
C LEU A 434 37.11 15.76 35.14
N TYR A 435 35.82 15.99 35.36
CA TYR A 435 35.33 16.98 36.32
C TYR A 435 34.52 16.25 37.41
N TYR A 436 34.80 16.59 38.66
CA TYR A 436 34.02 16.15 39.82
C TYR A 436 33.06 17.28 40.22
N PRO A 437 31.78 16.98 40.52
CA PRO A 437 31.03 17.83 41.43
C PRO A 437 31.82 17.90 42.74
N LEU A 438 32.12 19.10 43.23
CA LEU A 438 32.81 19.26 44.51
C LEU A 438 31.88 18.75 45.62
N GLY A 439 32.02 17.48 46.00
CA GLY A 439 31.21 16.83 47.03
C GLY A 439 31.81 15.50 47.49
N TYR A 440 31.69 15.22 48.80
CA TYR A 440 32.28 14.05 49.47
C TYR A 440 31.68 12.68 49.07
N PHE A 441 30.70 12.67 48.15
CA PHE A 441 30.05 11.46 47.67
C PHE A 441 29.91 11.52 46.15
N PRO A 442 30.30 10.47 45.41
CA PRO A 442 29.96 10.35 43.99
C PRO A 442 28.45 10.15 43.88
N GLU A 443 27.70 11.26 43.87
CA GLU A 443 26.26 11.21 43.73
C GLU A 443 25.90 10.80 42.29
N VAL A 444 24.96 9.86 42.19
CA VAL A 444 24.49 9.36 40.90
C VAL A 444 23.85 10.51 40.13
N VAL A 445 24.49 10.97 39.05
CA VAL A 445 23.89 11.97 38.16
C VAL A 445 22.60 11.38 37.58
N GLN A 446 21.51 12.14 37.64
CA GLN A 446 20.24 11.76 37.02
C GLN A 446 19.99 12.49 35.71
N LYS A 447 20.33 13.78 35.64
CA LYS A 447 20.06 14.58 34.45
C LYS A 447 21.13 15.66 34.28
N MET A 448 21.34 16.04 33.03
CA MET A 448 22.14 17.19 32.65
C MET A 448 21.36 18.05 31.67
N THR A 449 21.47 19.36 31.80
CA THR A 449 20.78 20.33 30.94
C THR A 449 21.67 21.55 30.70
N LYS A 450 21.37 22.33 29.65
CA LYS A 450 22.17 23.48 29.24
C LYS A 450 21.32 24.72 29.00
N SER A 451 21.93 25.90 29.15
CA SER A 451 21.31 27.16 28.72
C SER A 451 21.24 27.23 27.19
N ALA A 452 20.26 28.00 26.69
CA ALA A 452 20.05 28.16 25.24
C ALA A 452 21.27 28.78 24.54
N ASP A 453 21.98 29.68 25.23
CA ASP A 453 23.23 30.30 24.76
C ASP A 453 24.47 29.44 24.99
N THR A 454 24.30 28.20 25.48
CA THR A 454 25.36 27.24 25.81
C THR A 454 26.40 27.73 26.81
N ARG A 455 26.17 28.85 27.51
CA ARG A 455 27.10 29.40 28.51
C ARG A 455 27.12 28.59 29.80
N TRP A 456 25.99 27.99 30.15
CA TRP A 456 25.77 27.33 31.43
C TRP A 456 25.38 25.87 31.25
N VAL A 457 25.95 25.02 32.09
CA VAL A 457 25.65 23.59 32.20
C VAL A 457 25.18 23.31 33.62
N MET A 458 24.05 22.65 33.75
CA MET A 458 23.53 22.22 35.04
C MET A 458 23.50 20.71 35.13
N VAL A 459 23.97 20.20 36.26
CA VAL A 459 23.99 18.78 36.60
C VAL A 459 23.08 18.56 37.81
N CYS A 460 22.15 17.63 37.67
CA CYS A 460 21.16 17.27 38.67
C CYS A 460 21.47 15.86 39.21
N PRO A 461 22.04 15.72 40.41
CA PRO A 461 22.23 14.41 41.04
C PRO A 461 20.93 13.87 41.64
N ARG A 462 20.90 12.56 41.90
CA ARG A 462 19.75 11.83 42.46
C ARG A 462 19.35 12.31 43.86
N PHE A 463 20.34 12.68 44.65
CA PHE A 463 20.20 13.15 46.02
C PHE A 463 20.94 14.48 46.09
N GLY A 464 20.43 15.46 46.83
CA GLY A 464 21.23 16.65 47.15
C GLY A 464 21.16 17.82 46.16
N GLN A 465 22.32 18.47 45.96
CA GLN A 465 22.49 19.82 45.43
C GLN A 465 22.59 19.84 43.90
N LEU A 466 21.99 20.83 43.26
CA LEU A 466 22.19 21.13 41.84
C LEU A 466 23.54 21.82 41.64
N TYR A 467 24.31 21.38 40.65
CA TYR A 467 25.59 21.99 40.32
C TYR A 467 25.49 22.75 39.00
N LEU A 468 25.98 23.99 38.98
CA LEU A 468 26.02 24.86 37.82
C LEU A 468 27.48 25.14 37.44
N TYR A 469 27.80 24.85 36.18
CA TYR A 469 29.11 25.02 35.59
C TYR A 469 29.05 26.02 34.44
N GLN A 470 30.14 26.74 34.23
CA GLN A 470 30.35 27.50 33.01
C GLN A 470 30.82 26.56 31.89
N ALA A 471 30.13 26.50 30.76
CA ALA A 471 30.29 25.43 29.76
C ALA A 471 31.71 25.33 29.16
N HIS A 472 32.36 26.44 28.84
CA HIS A 472 33.67 26.42 28.18
C HIS A 472 34.82 25.98 29.09
N THR A 473 34.70 26.22 30.40
CA THR A 473 35.75 25.91 31.38
C THR A 473 35.40 24.71 32.26
N LEU A 474 34.11 24.35 32.31
CA LEU A 474 33.48 23.55 33.36
C LEU A 474 33.94 23.96 34.77
N LEU A 475 34.18 25.26 34.95
CA LEU A 475 34.42 25.82 36.27
C LEU A 475 33.08 25.81 37.01
N GLU A 476 33.05 25.17 38.17
CA GLU A 476 31.88 25.21 39.04
C GLU A 476 31.67 26.65 39.53
N VAL A 477 30.51 27.20 39.20
CA VAL A 477 30.16 28.58 39.57
C VAL A 477 29.20 28.60 40.76
N MET A 478 28.42 27.53 40.95
CA MET A 478 27.42 27.46 42.00
C MET A 478 27.02 26.01 42.31
N ALA A 479 26.90 25.68 43.60
CA ALA A 479 26.20 24.51 44.10
C ALA A 479 24.96 24.96 44.90
N ALA A 480 23.81 24.33 44.67
CA ALA A 480 22.52 24.77 45.20
C ALA A 480 21.73 23.60 45.80
N ALA A 481 21.57 23.56 47.13
CA ALA A 481 20.80 22.51 47.79
C ALA A 481 19.29 22.78 47.67
N ILE A 482 18.52 21.76 47.30
CA ILE A 482 17.06 21.81 47.44
C ILE A 482 16.71 20.99 48.68
N THR A 483 16.26 21.66 49.75
CA THR A 483 15.86 20.98 50.99
C THR A 483 14.34 20.74 50.99
N PRO A 484 13.85 19.51 51.23
CA PRO A 484 12.41 19.20 51.16
C PRO A 484 11.52 19.89 52.20
N SER A 485 12.07 20.33 53.33
CA SER A 485 11.32 21.03 54.39
C SER A 485 11.27 22.54 54.20
N SER A 486 12.16 23.10 53.37
CA SER A 486 12.14 24.51 53.06
C SER A 486 11.56 24.68 51.67
N GLU A 487 10.62 25.59 51.53
CA GLU A 487 10.14 26.05 50.23
C GLU A 487 11.23 26.87 49.49
N GLN A 488 12.51 26.49 49.64
CA GLN A 488 13.68 27.30 49.31
C GLN A 488 14.80 26.45 48.70
N ILE A 489 15.60 27.08 47.84
CA ILE A 489 16.91 26.58 47.42
C ILE A 489 17.93 27.31 48.30
N GLU A 490 18.60 26.59 49.19
CA GLU A 490 19.67 27.15 50.03
C GLU A 490 21.00 26.97 49.29
N LEU A 491 21.61 28.11 48.95
CA LEU A 491 22.88 28.21 48.24
C LEU A 491 24.00 28.36 49.26
N ASP A 492 24.67 27.27 49.58
CA ASP A 492 25.85 27.33 50.43
C ASP A 492 27.06 27.84 49.62
N LYS A 493 27.44 29.09 49.85
CA LYS A 493 28.69 29.65 49.36
C LYS A 493 29.83 29.16 50.29
N ARG A 494 30.37 27.99 49.97
CA ARG A 494 31.67 27.52 50.49
C ARG A 494 31.74 27.27 52.00
N GLY A 495 30.77 26.59 52.58
CA GLY A 495 30.88 26.12 53.96
C GLY A 495 30.15 24.81 54.18
N TYR A 496 30.81 23.68 53.86
CA TYR A 496 30.40 22.31 54.20
C TYR A 496 30.10 22.18 55.71
N ASP A 497 28.96 22.68 56.15
CA ASP A 497 28.55 22.60 57.54
C ASP A 497 27.74 21.31 57.69
N GLN A 498 28.17 20.47 58.63
CA GLN A 498 27.74 19.07 58.85
C GLN A 498 26.26 18.91 59.30
N LYS A 499 25.41 19.91 59.06
CA LYS A 499 24.05 20.02 59.62
C LYS A 499 22.91 19.91 58.61
N CYS A 500 23.14 19.46 57.39
CA CYS A 500 22.05 18.90 56.58
C CYS A 500 21.68 17.52 57.14
N GLU A 501 20.81 17.51 58.16
CA GLU A 501 20.28 16.30 58.76
C GLU A 501 19.72 15.35 57.68
N TYR A 502 20.14 14.09 57.77
CA TYR A 502 19.89 12.94 56.89
C TYR A 502 18.41 12.56 56.61
N GLY A 503 17.45 13.42 56.98
CA GLY A 503 16.04 13.09 57.15
C GLY A 503 15.09 13.39 55.99
N SER A 504 15.49 14.06 54.91
CA SER A 504 14.56 14.36 53.81
C SER A 504 15.19 14.16 52.43
N ARG A 505 14.94 12.98 51.85
CA ARG A 505 15.61 12.45 50.65
C ARG A 505 14.76 12.57 49.38
N TRP A 506 14.42 13.78 48.91
CA TRP A 506 13.78 13.95 47.60
C TRP A 506 14.27 15.22 46.89
N GLY A 507 15.13 15.05 45.88
CA GLY A 507 15.73 16.14 45.08
C GLY A 507 14.88 16.59 43.89
N ALA A 508 15.41 17.52 43.10
CA ALA A 508 14.84 17.93 41.81
C ALA A 508 14.58 16.70 40.92
N THR A 509 13.38 16.60 40.34
CA THR A 509 13.08 15.56 39.35
C THR A 509 13.52 15.97 37.96
N ASP A 510 13.40 17.25 37.64
CA ASP A 510 13.75 17.80 36.34
C ASP A 510 14.02 19.32 36.43
N ALA A 511 14.76 19.87 35.47
CA ALA A 511 15.10 21.28 35.42
C ALA A 511 15.36 21.78 33.99
N VAL A 512 15.05 23.06 33.74
CA VAL A 512 15.21 23.71 32.43
C VAL A 512 15.69 25.14 32.60
N PHE A 513 16.53 25.63 31.69
CA PHE A 513 16.98 27.03 31.69
C PHE A 513 15.97 27.97 31.02
N ILE A 514 15.94 29.22 31.48
CA ILE A 514 15.21 30.35 30.89
C ILE A 514 16.23 31.43 30.56
N SER A 515 16.15 31.99 29.35
CA SER A 515 17.11 32.98 28.85
C SER A 515 16.92 34.37 29.43
N GLU A 516 15.71 34.77 29.85
CA GLU A 516 15.48 36.13 30.36
C GLU A 516 14.47 36.19 31.53
N PRO A 517 14.89 36.67 32.73
CA PRO A 517 16.28 36.81 33.14
C PRO A 517 17.00 35.45 33.13
N ASP A 518 18.32 35.45 32.91
CA ASP A 518 19.22 34.28 33.04
C ASP A 518 18.89 33.54 34.34
N ALA A 519 18.10 32.49 34.24
CA ALA A 519 17.50 31.76 35.35
C ALA A 519 17.26 30.31 34.94
N PHE A 520 16.98 29.45 35.90
CA PHE A 520 16.51 28.10 35.61
C PHE A 520 15.28 27.79 36.46
N LEU A 521 14.40 26.99 35.88
CA LEU A 521 13.30 26.37 36.60
C LEU A 521 13.70 25.00 37.07
N VAL A 522 13.24 24.67 38.28
CA VAL A 522 13.38 23.35 38.86
C VAL A 522 12.02 22.86 39.29
N VAL A 523 11.74 21.59 38.99
CA VAL A 523 10.57 20.88 39.48
C VAL A 523 11.00 19.68 40.32
N GLY A 524 10.16 19.29 41.29
CA GLY A 524 10.50 18.21 42.22
C GLY A 524 9.29 17.50 42.81
N HIS A 525 9.58 16.52 43.69
CA HIS A 525 8.60 15.63 44.32
C HIS A 525 7.56 16.31 45.23
N ALA A 526 7.75 17.58 45.56
CA ALA A 526 6.78 18.35 46.36
C ALA A 526 5.72 19.08 45.52
N GLY A 527 5.72 18.89 44.19
CA GLY A 527 4.78 19.57 43.27
C GLY A 527 5.07 21.07 43.08
N ASN A 528 6.23 21.56 43.55
CA ASN A 528 6.62 22.96 43.41
C ASN A 528 7.33 23.21 42.07
N VAL A 529 7.06 24.36 41.47
CA VAL A 529 7.87 24.94 40.39
C VAL A 529 8.63 26.13 40.96
N LEU A 530 9.96 26.03 41.00
CA LEU A 530 10.85 27.04 41.57
C LEU A 530 11.68 27.70 40.46
N LYS A 531 11.86 29.02 40.53
CA LYS A 531 12.70 29.81 39.63
C LYS A 531 13.91 30.35 40.37
N GLN A 532 15.10 30.15 39.81
CA GLN A 532 16.36 30.57 40.39
C GLN A 532 17.20 31.39 39.38
N PRO A 533 17.57 32.65 39.69
CA PRO A 533 18.48 33.43 38.84
C PRO A 533 19.90 32.86 38.80
N VAL A 534 20.48 32.80 37.61
CA VAL A 534 21.88 32.48 37.36
C VAL A 534 22.75 33.69 37.73
N GLY A 535 23.79 33.48 38.52
CA GLY A 535 24.76 34.54 38.87
C GLY A 535 24.45 35.35 40.14
N LYS A 536 23.36 35.05 40.87
CA LYS A 536 23.16 35.53 42.26
C LYS A 536 23.24 34.37 43.26
N PRO A 537 24.43 33.77 43.48
CA PRO A 537 24.59 32.71 44.46
C PRO A 537 24.24 33.26 45.86
N GLY A 538 23.22 32.67 46.50
CA GLY A 538 22.59 33.15 47.75
C GLY A 538 21.20 33.79 47.59
N ALA A 539 20.75 34.10 46.37
CA ALA A 539 19.39 34.62 46.17
C ALA A 539 18.36 33.52 46.38
N ARG A 540 17.33 33.81 47.19
CA ARG A 540 16.23 32.89 47.47
C ARG A 540 15.48 32.55 46.18
N ALA A 541 15.25 31.25 45.94
CA ALA A 541 14.42 30.80 44.83
C ALA A 541 13.00 31.36 44.95
N GLU A 542 12.48 31.84 43.83
CA GLU A 542 11.10 32.31 43.71
C GLU A 542 10.19 31.10 43.46
N LYS A 543 9.21 30.88 44.34
CA LYS A 543 8.16 29.85 44.12
C LYS A 543 7.13 30.43 43.15
N LEU A 544 7.05 29.86 41.94
CA LEU A 544 6.10 30.32 40.94
C LEU A 544 4.69 29.82 41.24
N PHE A 545 4.54 28.52 41.50
CA PHE A 545 3.30 27.89 41.94
C PHE A 545 3.55 26.46 42.44
N LYS A 546 2.48 25.83 42.93
CA LYS A 546 2.47 24.46 43.44
C LYS A 546 1.23 23.73 42.94
N GLU A 547 1.41 22.49 42.53
CA GLU A 547 0.34 21.53 42.21
C GLU A 547 0.27 20.42 43.28
N ASP A 548 -0.88 19.74 43.34
CA ASP A 548 -1.11 18.64 44.29
C ASP A 548 -0.27 17.40 43.97
N HIS A 549 -0.01 17.17 42.68
CA HIS A 549 0.73 16.02 42.20
C HIS A 549 2.18 16.39 41.88
N PRO A 550 3.16 15.53 42.21
CA PRO A 550 4.57 15.77 41.89
C PRO A 550 4.81 15.82 40.38
N PHE A 551 5.67 16.74 39.96
CA PHE A 551 6.09 16.84 38.57
C PHE A 551 7.10 15.76 38.19
N ARG A 552 6.91 15.18 37.02
CA ARG A 552 7.79 14.17 36.43
C ARG A 552 8.80 14.78 35.47
N SER A 553 8.38 15.75 34.66
CA SER A 553 9.25 16.39 33.67
C SER A 553 8.78 17.80 33.34
N ILE A 554 9.75 18.64 32.97
CA ILE A 554 9.56 20.03 32.55
C ILE A 554 10.32 20.25 31.24
N THR A 555 9.72 20.98 30.30
CA THR A 555 10.41 21.39 29.07
C THR A 555 9.92 22.75 28.59
N LEU A 556 10.73 23.44 27.80
CA LEU A 556 10.49 24.79 27.33
C LEU A 556 10.66 24.84 25.81
N ASP A 557 9.68 25.41 25.10
CA ASP A 557 9.76 25.70 23.68
C ASP A 557 9.46 27.19 23.46
N GLY A 558 10.51 27.98 23.23
CA GLY A 558 10.40 29.44 23.19
C GLY A 558 9.88 30.00 24.53
N ASN A 559 8.73 30.67 24.49
CA ASN A 559 8.07 31.22 25.68
C ASN A 559 7.04 30.26 26.31
N THR A 560 6.82 29.09 25.73
CA THR A 560 5.81 28.14 26.21
C THR A 560 6.45 27.08 27.10
N LEU A 561 6.04 27.07 28.37
CA LEU A 561 6.41 26.07 29.36
C LEU A 561 5.47 24.87 29.26
N TYR A 562 6.04 23.66 29.26
CA TYR A 562 5.30 22.40 29.34
C TYR A 562 5.69 21.64 30.60
N LEU A 563 4.68 21.13 31.28
CA LEU A 563 4.82 20.40 32.54
C LEU A 563 4.04 19.11 32.47
N LEU A 564 4.64 18.03 32.98
CA LEU A 564 4.00 16.74 33.07
C LEU A 564 4.10 16.23 34.51
N ASP A 565 2.96 15.98 35.15
CA ASP A 565 2.93 15.37 36.48
C ASP A 565 3.05 13.83 36.43
N GLN A 566 3.19 13.20 37.60
CA GLN A 566 3.29 11.74 37.70
C GLN A 566 2.00 11.00 37.32
N ASP A 567 0.85 11.65 37.43
CA ASP A 567 -0.45 11.10 37.04
C ASP A 567 -0.69 11.22 35.52
N GLY A 568 0.18 11.93 34.81
CA GLY A 568 0.17 12.11 33.37
C GLY A 568 -0.71 13.26 32.90
N ARG A 569 -0.99 14.24 33.77
CA ARG A 569 -1.58 15.52 33.36
C ARG A 569 -0.50 16.35 32.67
N LEU A 570 -0.75 16.67 31.41
CA LEU A 570 0.04 17.63 30.66
C LEU A 570 -0.55 19.02 30.88
N MET A 571 0.30 19.93 31.33
CA MET A 571 -0.02 21.34 31.51
C MET A 571 0.88 22.18 30.61
N ALA A 572 0.38 23.33 30.16
CA ALA A 572 1.22 24.33 29.49
C ALA A 572 0.81 25.74 29.87
N GLY A 573 1.78 26.66 29.79
CA GLY A 573 1.56 28.07 30.07
C GLY A 573 2.64 28.95 29.44
N LEU A 574 2.34 30.24 29.28
CA LEU A 574 3.30 31.22 28.80
C LEU A 574 4.19 31.68 29.97
N MET A 575 5.50 31.54 29.82
CA MET A 575 6.50 31.77 30.87
C MET A 575 6.37 33.16 31.53
N ASN A 576 6.13 34.19 30.73
CA ASN A 576 5.94 35.57 31.17
C ASN A 576 4.61 35.85 31.90
N GLN A 577 3.69 34.89 31.94
CA GLN A 577 2.36 35.02 32.55
C GLN A 577 2.08 33.93 33.59
N ILE A 578 3.10 33.22 34.05
CA ILE A 578 2.96 32.21 35.11
C ILE A 578 2.68 32.93 36.45
N PRO A 579 1.75 32.41 37.28
CA PRO A 579 1.02 31.15 37.14
C PRO A 579 -0.31 31.25 36.37
N ALA A 580 -0.82 32.45 36.10
CA ALA A 580 -2.15 32.66 35.55
C ALA A 580 -2.40 31.98 34.18
N SER A 581 -1.35 31.80 33.38
CA SER A 581 -1.46 31.18 32.05
C SER A 581 -1.37 29.65 32.05
N VAL A 582 -1.00 29.02 33.17
CA VAL A 582 -0.83 27.56 33.22
C VAL A 582 -2.21 26.90 33.19
N LYS A 583 -2.46 26.11 32.14
CA LYS A 583 -3.70 25.34 31.97
C LYS A 583 -3.41 23.85 31.84
N ASN A 584 -4.34 23.05 32.34
CA ASN A 584 -4.40 21.62 32.05
C ASN A 584 -4.80 21.42 30.58
N LEU A 585 -3.91 20.82 29.79
CA LEU A 585 -4.18 20.54 28.37
C LEU A 585 -4.89 19.21 28.19
N ARG A 586 -4.33 18.15 28.80
CA ARG A 586 -4.83 16.79 28.60
C ARG A 586 -4.34 15.85 29.69
N HIS A 587 -5.21 14.95 30.13
CA HIS A 587 -4.81 13.79 30.89
C HIS A 587 -4.36 12.69 29.92
N LEU A 588 -3.06 12.42 29.89
CA LEU A 588 -2.47 11.45 28.97
C LEU A 588 -2.42 10.01 29.55
N GLY A 589 -2.76 9.86 30.83
CA GLY A 589 -2.72 8.60 31.58
C GLY A 589 -1.42 8.44 32.35
N SER A 590 -1.39 7.61 33.38
CA SER A 590 -0.22 7.47 34.24
C SER A 590 0.96 6.79 33.53
N GLY A 591 2.15 6.94 34.11
CA GLY A 591 3.34 6.21 33.68
C GLY A 591 4.14 6.87 32.57
N TYR A 592 4.08 8.19 32.40
CA TYR A 592 5.03 8.90 31.54
C TYR A 592 6.42 8.94 32.16
N ALA A 593 7.44 8.81 31.31
CA ALA A 593 8.84 8.78 31.71
C ALA A 593 9.67 9.86 30.99
N ALA A 594 9.25 10.32 29.82
CA ALA A 594 9.97 11.31 29.03
C ALA A 594 9.04 12.34 28.39
N LEU A 595 9.54 13.57 28.27
CA LEU A 595 8.82 14.71 27.70
C LEU A 595 9.75 15.50 26.77
N ALA A 596 9.24 15.89 25.60
CA ALA A 596 9.89 16.82 24.69
C ALA A 596 8.87 17.71 23.99
N ALA A 597 9.25 18.96 23.70
CA ALA A 597 8.44 19.89 22.92
C ALA A 597 9.35 20.72 22.02
N LYS A 598 8.92 20.99 20.78
CA LYS A 598 9.63 21.85 19.83
C LYS A 598 8.73 22.28 18.68
N GLY A 599 8.73 23.58 18.36
CA GLY A 599 8.04 24.12 17.19
C GLY A 599 6.53 23.81 17.16
N GLY A 600 5.88 23.76 18.33
CA GLY A 600 4.47 23.36 18.45
C GLY A 600 4.22 21.85 18.36
N PHE A 601 5.26 21.03 18.24
CA PHE A 601 5.16 19.57 18.40
C PHE A 601 5.47 19.16 19.83
N PHE A 602 4.84 18.07 20.24
CA PHE A 602 4.94 17.51 21.57
C PHE A 602 5.15 16.00 21.50
N ALA A 603 6.11 15.47 22.27
CA ALA A 603 6.34 14.05 22.40
C ALA A 603 6.35 13.63 23.87
N GLY A 604 5.57 12.61 24.21
CA GLY A 604 5.55 11.99 25.53
C GLY A 604 5.80 10.49 25.43
N GLY A 605 6.80 9.99 26.16
CA GLY A 605 7.12 8.57 26.22
C GLY A 605 6.64 7.93 27.51
N LYS A 606 5.95 6.78 27.44
CA LYS A 606 5.47 6.01 28.59
C LYS A 606 6.43 4.90 29.02
N GLN A 607 6.30 4.48 30.27
CA GLN A 607 6.97 3.31 30.84
C GLN A 607 6.55 1.99 30.17
N SER A 608 5.38 1.96 29.52
CA SER A 608 4.94 0.83 28.69
C SER A 608 5.66 0.73 27.35
N GLY A 609 6.39 1.77 26.92
CA GLY A 609 6.98 1.85 25.58
C GLY A 609 6.11 2.57 24.53
N GLU A 610 4.90 2.96 24.91
CA GLU A 610 4.03 3.80 24.09
C GLU A 610 4.62 5.21 23.96
N VAL A 611 4.60 5.75 22.74
CA VAL A 611 4.97 7.14 22.45
C VAL A 611 3.74 7.87 21.94
N VAL A 612 3.44 9.01 22.57
CA VAL A 612 2.42 9.95 22.13
C VAL A 612 3.13 11.11 21.45
N LEU A 613 2.84 11.30 20.17
CA LEU A 613 3.32 12.44 19.38
C LEU A 613 2.11 13.28 18.97
N ALA A 614 2.16 14.56 19.27
CA ALA A 614 1.07 15.48 19.00
C ALA A 614 1.57 16.78 18.38
N ALA A 615 0.68 17.42 17.62
CA ALA A 615 0.90 18.73 17.01
C ALA A 615 -0.16 19.72 17.55
N GLY A 616 0.31 20.87 18.01
CA GLY A 616 -0.52 22.01 18.38
C GLY A 616 -0.73 22.97 17.22
N ILE A 617 -1.92 23.57 17.15
CA ILE A 617 -2.20 24.64 16.20
C ILE A 617 -1.97 25.96 16.93
N GLY A 618 -0.99 26.75 16.47
CA GLY A 618 -0.89 28.17 16.81
C GLY A 618 -0.24 28.51 18.15
N SER A 619 0.67 29.48 18.11
CA SER A 619 1.46 29.98 19.24
C SER A 619 0.74 31.03 20.10
N ALA A 620 -0.60 31.11 20.08
CA ALA A 620 -1.32 32.27 20.61
C ALA A 620 -2.34 31.96 21.72
N SER A 621 -2.91 30.77 21.78
CA SER A 621 -3.94 30.43 22.77
C SER A 621 -3.68 29.07 23.42
N PRO A 622 -3.76 28.97 24.75
CA PRO A 622 -3.72 27.69 25.42
C PRO A 622 -4.82 26.69 25.07
N ASP A 623 -5.85 27.15 24.37
CA ASP A 623 -7.01 26.32 24.05
C ASP A 623 -6.87 25.58 22.70
N ASP A 624 -5.89 25.94 21.85
CA ASP A 624 -5.64 25.33 20.53
C ASP A 624 -4.49 24.30 20.50
N PHE A 625 -3.94 23.95 21.67
CA PHE A 625 -2.63 23.31 21.82
C PHE A 625 -2.49 21.87 21.28
N LEU A 626 -3.57 21.13 21.00
CA LEU A 626 -3.47 19.73 20.52
C LEU A 626 -4.60 19.40 19.54
N ALA A 627 -4.41 19.67 18.24
CA ALA A 627 -5.40 19.32 17.23
C ALA A 627 -5.27 17.86 16.77
N VAL A 628 -4.04 17.34 16.75
CA VAL A 628 -3.75 15.98 16.28
C VAL A 628 -2.80 15.31 17.26
N ALA A 629 -3.22 14.17 17.81
CA ALA A 629 -2.38 13.35 18.68
C ALA A 629 -2.43 11.90 18.20
N HIS A 630 -1.26 11.32 17.97
CA HIS A 630 -1.11 9.92 17.65
C HIS A 630 -0.41 9.21 18.81
N SER A 631 -0.94 8.06 19.20
CA SER A 631 -0.33 7.16 20.17
C SER A 631 0.04 5.88 19.44
N ASN A 632 1.29 5.47 19.56
CA ASN A 632 1.79 4.24 18.97
C ASN A 632 2.69 3.48 19.95
N GLN A 633 2.57 2.15 19.93
CA GLN A 633 3.49 1.27 20.63
C GLN A 633 4.81 1.19 19.85
N TRP A 634 5.66 2.20 20.05
CA TRP A 634 6.95 2.26 19.39
C TRP A 634 7.93 1.31 20.06
N HIS A 635 8.11 1.40 21.38
CA HIS A 635 9.11 0.60 22.09
C HIS A 635 8.51 -0.62 22.79
N GLN A 636 9.33 -1.64 23.05
CA GLN A 636 8.91 -2.85 23.80
C GLN A 636 9.08 -2.71 25.32
N ALA A 637 9.76 -1.64 25.76
CA ALA A 637 10.00 -1.34 27.16
C ALA A 637 9.95 0.17 27.40
N ALA A 638 10.12 0.59 28.66
CA ALA A 638 10.04 1.98 29.09
C ALA A 638 10.86 2.94 28.23
N VAL A 639 10.18 3.97 27.69
CA VAL A 639 10.85 5.10 27.02
C VAL A 639 11.60 5.90 28.08
N MET A 640 12.91 5.99 27.93
CA MET A 640 13.82 6.62 28.89
C MET A 640 13.96 8.12 28.65
N SER A 641 13.96 8.53 27.39
CA SER A 641 14.07 9.94 26.99
C SER A 641 13.47 10.14 25.59
N ALA A 642 13.08 11.39 25.33
CA ALA A 642 12.65 11.87 24.04
C ALA A 642 13.27 13.27 23.83
N GLN A 643 13.72 13.57 22.62
CA GLN A 643 14.30 14.88 22.30
C GLN A 643 14.02 15.22 20.85
N PHE A 644 13.66 16.47 20.58
CA PHE A 644 13.60 16.99 19.21
C PHE A 644 14.98 17.52 18.79
N SER A 645 15.28 17.45 17.50
CA SER A 645 16.40 18.18 16.92
C SER A 645 16.17 19.70 17.05
N PRO A 646 17.25 20.50 17.09
CA PRO A 646 17.15 21.96 17.15
C PRO A 646 16.27 22.58 16.05
N ASP A 647 16.25 22.01 14.85
CA ASP A 647 15.38 22.42 13.74
C ASP A 647 13.93 21.91 13.84
N GLY A 648 13.62 21.04 14.80
CA GLY A 648 12.31 20.43 15.00
C GLY A 648 11.92 19.37 13.97
N ARG A 649 12.80 19.04 13.00
CA ARG A 649 12.51 18.05 11.96
C ARG A 649 12.51 16.63 12.52
N TRP A 650 13.44 16.32 13.40
CA TRP A 650 13.66 14.98 13.93
C TRP A 650 13.21 14.87 15.38
N LEU A 651 12.65 13.72 15.74
CA LEU A 651 12.39 13.30 17.11
C LEU A 651 13.14 12.00 17.35
N ALA A 652 14.04 12.00 18.34
CA ALA A 652 14.66 10.77 18.84
C ALA A 652 13.94 10.32 20.11
N THR A 653 13.57 9.04 20.18
CA THR A 653 13.06 8.38 21.38
C THR A 653 13.94 7.19 21.71
N ILE A 654 14.30 7.04 22.98
CA ILE A 654 15.14 5.94 23.46
C ILE A 654 14.45 5.13 24.53
N SER A 655 14.78 3.85 24.62
CA SER A 655 14.13 2.93 25.55
C SER A 655 15.11 1.90 26.14
N ARG A 656 14.64 1.28 27.23
CA ARG A 656 15.23 0.06 27.79
C ARG A 656 15.13 -1.15 26.87
N ASP A 657 14.43 -1.07 25.74
CA ASP A 657 14.47 -2.13 24.73
C ASP A 657 15.81 -2.15 23.96
N GLY A 658 16.71 -1.19 24.22
CA GLY A 658 18.00 -1.09 23.54
C GLY A 658 17.91 -0.44 22.16
N VAL A 659 16.71 0.01 21.76
CA VAL A 659 16.44 0.60 20.46
C VAL A 659 16.22 2.10 20.60
N LEU A 660 17.00 2.86 19.84
CA LEU A 660 16.73 4.26 19.55
C LEU A 660 15.83 4.34 18.31
N ARG A 661 14.79 5.16 18.36
CA ARG A 661 13.90 5.44 17.23
C ARG A 661 14.06 6.89 16.82
N LEU A 662 14.28 7.12 15.54
CA LEU A 662 14.42 8.44 14.96
C LEU A 662 13.26 8.67 13.96
N THR A 663 12.50 9.73 14.19
CA THR A 663 11.25 10.04 13.47
C THR A 663 11.36 11.40 12.80
N ASP A 664 11.11 11.46 11.48
CA ASP A 664 10.89 12.68 10.72
C ASP A 664 9.46 13.17 11.02
N VAL A 665 9.36 14.21 11.82
CA VAL A 665 8.10 14.68 12.42
C VAL A 665 7.13 15.21 11.36
N PRO A 666 7.54 16.09 10.41
CA PRO A 666 6.65 16.52 9.34
C PRO A 666 6.15 15.36 8.47
N ARG A 667 7.02 14.40 8.12
CA ARG A 667 6.62 13.25 7.31
C ARG A 667 5.69 12.32 8.07
N TYR A 668 5.95 12.09 9.36
CA TYR A 668 5.08 11.30 10.22
C TYR A 668 3.63 11.78 10.19
N PHE A 669 3.39 13.09 10.32
CA PHE A 669 2.02 13.62 10.27
C PHE A 669 1.39 13.58 8.87
N ARG A 670 2.18 13.63 7.79
CA ARG A 670 1.67 13.43 6.42
C ARG A 670 1.31 11.98 6.10
N GLU A 671 2.07 11.03 6.65
CA GLU A 671 2.04 9.61 6.28
C GLU A 671 1.76 8.68 7.48
N ALA A 672 1.03 9.15 8.50
CA ALA A 672 0.93 8.47 9.80
C ALA A 672 0.53 6.99 9.75
N ALA A 673 -0.26 6.58 8.75
CA ALA A 673 -0.72 5.20 8.59
C ALA A 673 0.37 4.24 8.06
N THR A 674 1.37 4.75 7.36
CA THR A 674 2.40 3.97 6.67
C THR A 674 3.82 4.32 7.11
N TYR A 675 3.99 5.39 7.88
CA TYR A 675 5.29 5.86 8.34
C TYR A 675 5.97 4.85 9.27
N GLN A 676 7.26 4.61 9.04
CA GLN A 676 8.11 3.79 9.90
C GLN A 676 9.31 4.63 10.37
N PRO A 677 9.51 4.79 11.69
CA PRO A 677 10.72 5.42 12.22
C PRO A 677 11.99 4.64 11.83
N ILE A 678 13.10 5.35 11.73
CA ILE A 678 14.42 4.73 11.64
C ILE A 678 14.74 4.09 12.99
N LEU A 679 15.05 2.80 12.97
CA LEU A 679 15.42 2.03 14.15
C LEU A 679 16.95 1.95 14.23
N LEU A 680 17.54 2.31 15.36
CA LEU A 680 18.97 2.22 15.60
C LEU A 680 19.21 1.33 16.81
N ASP A 681 19.81 0.17 16.55
CA ASP A 681 20.10 -0.83 17.57
C ASP A 681 21.47 -0.54 18.20
N MET A 682 21.46 -0.30 19.50
CA MET A 682 22.68 -0.08 20.27
C MET A 682 23.37 -1.38 20.67
N LYS A 683 22.75 -2.56 20.41
CA LYS A 683 23.22 -3.96 20.55
C LYS A 683 23.74 -4.41 21.92
N ASP A 684 24.28 -3.49 22.70
CA ASP A 684 25.12 -3.78 23.85
C ASP A 684 24.45 -3.42 25.19
N SER A 685 23.39 -2.59 25.20
CA SER A 685 22.63 -2.28 26.43
C SER A 685 21.43 -1.34 26.20
N TYR A 686 20.76 -0.98 27.29
CA TYR A 686 19.74 0.05 27.33
C TYR A 686 20.31 1.40 26.94
N VAL A 687 19.53 2.18 26.19
CA VAL A 687 19.89 3.55 25.83
C VAL A 687 19.30 4.48 26.88
N THR A 688 20.15 5.26 27.54
CA THR A 688 19.80 6.04 28.73
C THR A 688 19.91 7.55 28.52
N ALA A 689 20.71 8.00 27.55
CA ALA A 689 20.87 9.42 27.23
C ALA A 689 20.92 9.64 25.72
N ILE A 690 20.43 10.79 25.26
CA ILE A 690 20.52 11.26 23.86
C ILE A 690 20.84 12.74 23.81
N CYS A 691 21.54 13.17 22.75
CA CYS A 691 21.80 14.57 22.45
C CYS A 691 21.90 14.77 20.93
N PHE A 692 21.07 15.66 20.38
CA PHE A 692 21.29 16.19 19.03
C PHE A 692 22.39 17.25 19.04
N SER A 693 23.12 17.35 17.93
CA SER A 693 24.02 18.47 17.68
C SER A 693 23.26 19.72 17.22
N SER A 694 23.79 20.89 17.54
CA SER A 694 23.21 22.20 17.17
C SER A 694 23.11 22.40 15.65
N ASP A 695 24.01 21.77 14.89
CA ASP A 695 24.06 21.81 13.42
C ASP A 695 23.07 20.85 12.73
N ASN A 696 22.29 20.08 13.49
CA ASN A 696 21.35 19.06 13.00
C ASN A 696 22.00 17.99 12.10
N GLN A 697 23.30 17.71 12.25
CA GLN A 697 23.99 16.67 11.49
C GLN A 697 24.14 15.36 12.28
N LYS A 698 24.19 15.43 13.61
CA LYS A 698 24.59 14.32 14.48
C LYS A 698 23.58 14.07 15.61
N LEU A 699 23.57 12.83 16.07
CA LEU A 699 22.85 12.35 17.24
C LEU A 699 23.76 11.45 18.06
N LEU A 700 24.00 11.83 19.30
CA LEU A 700 24.74 11.03 20.27
C LEU A 700 23.77 10.22 21.12
N ALA A 701 24.10 8.97 21.39
CA ALA A 701 23.36 8.06 22.24
C ALA A 701 24.28 7.40 23.26
N GLY A 702 23.94 7.55 24.54
CA GLY A 702 24.64 6.95 25.67
C GLY A 702 23.93 5.71 26.19
N THR A 703 24.70 4.69 26.59
CA THR A 703 24.17 3.42 27.09
C THR A 703 24.32 3.26 28.61
N LYS A 704 23.62 2.27 29.15
CA LYS A 704 23.75 1.84 30.55
C LYS A 704 25.15 1.31 30.90
N GLU A 705 25.92 0.80 29.95
CA GLU A 705 27.30 0.34 30.18
C GLU A 705 28.35 1.47 30.06
N GLY A 706 27.91 2.72 29.90
CA GLY A 706 28.82 3.86 29.86
C GLY A 706 29.45 4.13 28.49
N SER A 707 28.98 3.47 27.44
CA SER A 707 29.41 3.72 26.06
C SER A 707 28.57 4.82 25.41
N ILE A 708 29.19 5.61 24.54
CA ILE A 708 28.52 6.65 23.74
C ILE A 708 28.73 6.34 22.26
N ARG A 709 27.68 6.47 21.45
CA ARG A 709 27.73 6.28 20.00
C ARG A 709 27.19 7.50 19.28
N ASN A 710 27.84 7.86 18.19
CA ASN A 710 27.46 8.94 17.28
C ASN A 710 26.75 8.38 16.05
N PHE A 711 25.71 9.07 15.61
CA PHE A 711 24.97 8.77 14.39
C PHE A 711 24.82 10.04 13.54
N TYR A 712 25.07 9.94 12.24
CA TYR A 712 24.85 11.02 11.28
C TYR A 712 23.42 10.97 10.75
N LEU A 713 22.65 12.04 10.90
CA LEU A 713 21.24 12.04 10.51
C LEU A 713 21.01 11.91 9.00
N ASN A 714 21.99 12.32 8.18
CA ASN A 714 21.90 12.21 6.72
C ASN A 714 22.53 10.88 6.20
N PRO A 715 21.75 9.97 5.61
CA PRO A 715 22.26 8.72 5.02
C PRO A 715 23.35 8.92 3.97
N GLU A 716 23.33 10.04 3.25
CA GLU A 716 24.36 10.37 2.25
C GLU A 716 25.76 10.45 2.85
N HIS A 717 25.88 10.86 4.12
CA HIS A 717 27.17 10.92 4.81
C HIS A 717 27.82 9.53 4.88
N TYR A 718 27.04 8.52 5.26
CA TYR A 718 27.51 7.14 5.29
C TYR A 718 27.85 6.62 3.90
N ALA A 719 26.99 6.89 2.91
CA ALA A 719 27.21 6.47 1.54
C ALA A 719 28.52 7.05 0.95
N ARG A 720 28.80 8.34 1.21
CA ARG A 720 30.02 9.01 0.77
C ARG A 720 31.27 8.41 1.42
N GLN A 721 31.27 8.21 2.73
CA GLN A 721 32.39 7.59 3.42
C GLN A 721 32.64 6.15 2.95
N ILE A 722 31.58 5.37 2.71
CA ILE A 722 31.70 4.03 2.13
C ILE A 722 32.41 4.10 0.78
N CYS A 723 32.02 5.04 -0.09
CA CYS A 723 32.65 5.23 -1.39
C CYS A 723 34.12 5.64 -1.30
N GLU A 724 34.45 6.59 -0.43
CA GLU A 724 35.84 7.01 -0.18
C GLU A 724 36.70 5.85 0.29
N LEU A 725 36.20 5.05 1.25
CA LEU A 725 36.88 3.87 1.74
C LEU A 725 37.03 2.81 0.64
N LEU A 726 35.99 2.49 -0.11
CA LEU A 726 36.09 1.54 -1.23
C LEU A 726 37.14 1.97 -2.28
N HIS A 727 37.40 3.26 -2.46
CA HIS A 727 38.36 3.78 -3.46
C HIS A 727 39.77 4.11 -2.95
N LEU A 728 40.01 4.08 -1.63
CA LEU A 728 41.24 4.54 -0.97
C LEU A 728 42.57 3.85 -1.41
N LYS A 729 42.55 2.84 -2.30
CA LYS A 729 43.75 2.14 -2.81
C LYS A 729 43.87 2.00 -4.32
N GLY A 730 42.96 2.58 -5.12
CA GLY A 730 42.95 2.33 -6.57
C GLY A 730 42.64 0.86 -6.93
N GLU A 731 42.13 0.08 -5.98
CA GLU A 731 41.66 -1.29 -6.18
C GLU A 731 40.42 -1.29 -7.08
N LYS A 732 40.38 -2.23 -8.04
CA LYS A 732 39.20 -2.44 -8.88
C LYS A 732 38.13 -3.13 -8.04
N VAL A 733 37.20 -2.33 -7.51
CA VAL A 733 36.02 -2.83 -6.80
C VAL A 733 35.09 -3.56 -7.78
N ASP A 734 34.78 -4.82 -7.50
CA ASP A 734 33.83 -5.60 -8.29
C ASP A 734 32.38 -5.33 -7.86
N TRP A 735 31.76 -4.38 -8.54
CA TRP A 735 30.35 -4.02 -8.34
C TRP A 735 29.37 -5.02 -8.94
N GLN A 736 29.80 -5.85 -9.90
CA GLN A 736 28.92 -6.70 -10.72
C GLN A 736 28.62 -8.04 -10.07
N THR A 737 29.58 -8.67 -9.42
CA THR A 737 29.37 -10.00 -8.83
C THR A 737 28.32 -9.97 -7.71
N PRO A 738 28.38 -9.05 -6.72
CA PRO A 738 27.31 -8.91 -5.72
C PRO A 738 25.97 -8.57 -6.37
N TRP A 739 25.97 -7.66 -7.36
CA TRP A 739 24.76 -7.27 -8.07
C TRP A 739 24.07 -8.44 -8.78
N ARG A 740 24.80 -9.21 -9.60
CA ARG A 740 24.20 -10.34 -10.34
C ARG A 740 23.71 -11.43 -9.39
N LYS A 741 24.46 -11.68 -8.31
CA LYS A 741 24.11 -12.71 -7.32
C LYS A 741 22.86 -12.35 -6.54
N ASP A 742 22.76 -11.11 -6.08
CA ASP A 742 21.73 -10.69 -5.12
C ASP A 742 20.54 -9.96 -5.80
N PHE A 743 20.78 -9.22 -6.88
CA PHE A 743 19.74 -8.58 -7.69
C PHE A 743 19.33 -9.37 -8.94
N GLN A 744 20.04 -10.38 -9.44
CA GLN A 744 19.63 -11.13 -10.65
C GLN A 744 19.23 -10.24 -11.86
N GLU A 745 19.75 -9.01 -11.96
CA GLU A 745 19.38 -8.02 -12.98
C GLU A 745 20.56 -7.73 -13.91
N LYS A 746 20.25 -7.45 -15.19
CA LYS A 746 21.26 -7.21 -16.23
C LYS A 746 21.85 -5.79 -16.16
N SER A 747 21.06 -4.79 -15.75
CA SER A 747 21.49 -3.39 -15.66
C SER A 747 22.11 -3.10 -14.31
N GLU A 748 23.36 -2.65 -14.30
CA GLU A 748 24.14 -2.30 -13.10
C GLU A 748 23.68 -0.93 -12.55
N PRO A 749 23.53 -0.76 -11.22
CA PRO A 749 23.28 0.55 -10.62
C PRO A 749 24.52 1.43 -10.74
N LYS A 750 24.34 2.74 -10.60
CA LYS A 750 25.47 3.69 -10.64
C LYS A 750 26.48 3.39 -9.53
N LYS A 751 27.76 3.42 -9.91
CA LYS A 751 28.92 3.28 -9.02
C LYS A 751 29.02 4.48 -8.07
N CYS A 752 29.95 4.41 -7.12
CA CYS A 752 30.43 5.60 -6.43
C CYS A 752 30.87 6.65 -7.45
N TYR A 753 30.33 7.87 -7.36
CA TYR A 753 30.71 9.03 -8.15
C TYR A 753 31.08 10.17 -7.23
#